data_AF-A0A328NN90-F1
#
_entry.id   AF-A0A328NN90-F1
#
_cell.length_a   1.000
_cell.length_b   1.000
_cell.length_c   1.000
_cell.angle_alpha   90.00
_cell.angle_beta   90.00
_cell.angle_gamma   90.00
#
_symmetry.space_group_name_H-M   'P 1'
#
loop_
_entity.id
_entity.type
_entity.pdbx_description
1 polymer ?
#
loop_
_entity_poly.entity_id
_entity_poly.type
_entity_poly.pdbx_seq_one_letter_code
_entity_poly.pdbx_strand_id
1 'polypeptide(L)'
;MLRRIAPALLTVLVVALGVTALAARPPQGAPQRTADFVVLAGIAGLRWEDVDPQSTPTLWRMAQDGSIGSLSVRSAHRPTCPVDGWLTLGAGSFAAWNGSRSVDGCPSAGVTVEQPDGIGANLPDQESVVQYNQQRLPWGAMPGSLSESVRCSVAVGPGAAVAAARPFGRVDRYASGLPADPRPLLGACVLSIVDLGTVKGADPATRAEEARAADAELARVLAARPPRSLVLVAGISDTTQSARLHVAVADGPGWERGWLTSASTGRDGYLQLVDLAPTALAALGRPMPERLFLGRPAISTGDRPADLAEAIDAPANADREAAAQRSVSGAFFALLAGAQVLLAIAMLPLLRRARPHAGPAGPTPVSGRIVAVMELLLVAVALTVPAALLADAVPWWRGEHPGWIFAGVTALLVAAGTAAVRFAPGYANTLGPLGAVAGLTTLVVGLDVLTGARLQLNSVVGYSALQGGRYAGLSTVGLGVFLAGALVTGGWFAQRVHRGWRPAVMVAVGGLAVVVVGSPYLGADPVGAIALTAGVSVAAVISAGGWLTISRLAWAAMAALAVGIGFAVVDLRRPPGERGSLGRFLSALGDGTGGFAVHRSSTENFETLVNSPLTVLALAGGLLVWFALLQPWGGLMRLFGIYPAVRAALAGTVVAAVLGGVLDGAALDVMGAAAALVVPMAALASLRVLGHAADRTRPAAGRSRANGADDDSGSGGVGPVGGGDGPTGGGGPLGAVHPRPIAGPPPSAPAKVAQPASDTAGERRGDADEPAEPTASGSTPDADPSVPVAPRQVSRSSTEVAAS
;
A
#
# COMPACT_ATOMS: atom_id res chain seq x y z
N MET A 1 36.19 -3.83 24.15
CA MET A 1 35.54 -4.07 22.83
C MET A 1 34.02 -4.18 22.88
N LEU A 2 33.42 -5.07 23.71
CA LEU A 2 31.99 -5.44 23.68
C LEU A 2 30.98 -4.33 23.31
N ARG A 3 31.01 -3.14 23.93
CA ARG A 3 30.07 -2.02 23.62
C ARG A 3 30.06 -1.55 22.15
N ARG A 4 31.08 -1.86 21.33
CA ARG A 4 31.09 -1.61 19.88
C ARG A 4 30.55 -2.79 19.04
N ILE A 5 30.65 -4.00 19.57
CA ILE A 5 30.29 -5.26 18.88
C ILE A 5 28.83 -5.67 19.18
N ALA A 6 28.33 -5.33 20.38
CA ALA A 6 26.96 -5.57 20.83
C ALA A 6 25.86 -5.22 19.80
N PRO A 7 25.85 -4.05 19.11
CA PRO A 7 24.84 -3.79 18.09
C PRO A 7 24.91 -4.77 16.91
N ALA A 8 26.12 -5.14 16.45
CA ALA A 8 26.27 -6.10 15.36
C ALA A 8 25.83 -7.52 15.76
N LEU A 9 26.13 -7.95 16.99
CA LEU A 9 25.65 -9.23 17.53
C LEU A 9 24.12 -9.26 17.67
N LEU A 10 23.52 -8.14 18.09
CA LEU A 10 22.06 -7.96 18.14
C LEU A 10 21.42 -7.99 16.74
N THR A 11 22.07 -7.40 15.73
CA THR A 11 21.66 -7.52 14.33
C THR A 11 21.71 -8.97 13.85
N VAL A 12 22.81 -9.68 14.11
CA VAL A 12 22.95 -11.11 13.76
C VAL A 12 21.89 -11.96 14.48
N LEU A 13 21.54 -11.64 15.73
CA LEU A 13 20.48 -12.34 16.45
C LEU A 13 19.10 -12.15 15.81
N VAL A 14 18.77 -10.96 15.28
CA VAL A 14 17.51 -10.74 14.54
C VAL A 14 17.51 -11.46 13.20
N VAL A 15 18.63 -11.46 12.46
CA VAL A 15 18.78 -12.26 11.23
C VAL A 15 18.55 -13.76 11.54
N ALA A 16 19.18 -14.28 12.60
CA ALA A 16 19.04 -15.67 13.01
C ALA A 16 17.60 -16.02 13.42
N LEU A 17 16.98 -15.22 14.30
CA LEU A 17 15.61 -15.46 14.76
C LEU A 17 14.60 -15.43 13.60
N GLY A 18 14.71 -14.44 12.71
CA GLY A 18 13.89 -14.37 11.50
C GLY A 18 14.03 -15.62 10.61
N VAL A 19 15.26 -16.02 10.28
CA VAL A 19 15.51 -17.21 9.46
C VAL A 19 15.01 -18.50 10.14
N THR A 20 15.14 -18.64 11.46
CA THR A 20 14.69 -19.85 12.18
C THR A 20 13.17 -19.95 12.30
N ALA A 21 12.46 -18.84 12.54
CA ALA A 21 10.99 -18.84 12.64
C ALA A 21 10.31 -19.22 11.32
N LEU A 22 10.99 -19.00 10.19
CA LEU A 22 10.50 -19.26 8.84
C LEU A 22 10.73 -20.70 8.34
N ALA A 23 11.37 -21.58 9.12
CA ALA A 23 11.75 -22.93 8.68
C ALA A 23 10.70 -24.03 8.96
N ALA A 24 9.70 -23.76 9.79
CA ALA A 24 8.75 -24.76 10.29
C ALA A 24 7.56 -24.98 9.34
N ARG A 25 7.65 -25.98 8.44
CA ARG A 25 6.54 -26.36 7.54
C ARG A 25 5.63 -27.44 8.16
N PRO A 26 4.30 -27.27 8.16
CA PRO A 26 3.43 -28.31 7.62
C PRO A 26 3.56 -28.35 6.08
N PRO A 27 3.72 -29.51 5.44
CA PRO A 27 3.75 -29.59 3.99
C PRO A 27 2.33 -29.49 3.40
N GLN A 28 2.09 -28.55 2.50
CA GLN A 28 1.00 -28.68 1.52
C GLN A 28 1.51 -29.48 0.32
N GLY A 29 0.64 -30.27 -0.31
CA GLY A 29 1.00 -31.12 -1.44
C GLY A 29 1.06 -30.33 -2.74
N ALA A 30 2.07 -30.58 -3.57
CA ALA A 30 2.11 -30.06 -4.93
C ALA A 30 0.87 -30.55 -5.72
N PRO A 31 0.17 -29.68 -6.49
CA PRO A 31 -1.00 -30.08 -7.26
C PRO A 31 -0.71 -31.27 -8.19
N GLN A 32 -1.44 -32.37 -7.98
CA GLN A 32 -1.35 -33.56 -8.80
C GLN A 32 -2.37 -33.51 -9.94
N ARG A 33 -2.17 -34.32 -10.98
CA ARG A 33 -3.15 -34.48 -12.07
C ARG A 33 -4.42 -35.12 -11.52
N THR A 34 -5.47 -34.32 -11.34
CA THR A 34 -6.78 -34.76 -10.86
C THR A 34 -7.71 -35.22 -11.98
N ALA A 35 -7.56 -34.66 -13.20
CA ALA A 35 -8.53 -34.81 -14.28
C ALA A 35 -7.93 -35.33 -15.60
N ASP A 36 -8.79 -35.93 -16.42
CA ASP A 36 -8.52 -36.28 -17.81
C ASP A 36 -8.94 -35.17 -18.79
N PHE A 37 -9.94 -34.36 -18.41
CA PHE A 37 -10.48 -33.21 -19.16
C PHE A 37 -10.77 -32.02 -18.22
N VAL A 38 -10.75 -30.80 -18.75
CA VAL A 38 -11.20 -29.59 -18.01
C VAL A 38 -12.23 -28.83 -18.83
N VAL A 39 -13.30 -28.38 -18.18
CA VAL A 39 -14.28 -27.42 -18.73
C VAL A 39 -14.23 -26.13 -17.93
N LEU A 40 -13.93 -25.02 -18.60
CA LEU A 40 -13.99 -23.66 -18.04
C LEU A 40 -15.30 -23.01 -18.47
N ALA A 41 -16.23 -22.83 -17.53
CA ALA A 41 -17.56 -22.28 -17.77
C ALA A 41 -17.62 -20.84 -17.22
N GLY A 42 -17.54 -19.85 -18.11
CA GLY A 42 -17.55 -18.44 -17.74
C GLY A 42 -18.93 -17.81 -17.90
N ILE A 43 -19.35 -17.05 -16.89
CA ILE A 43 -20.55 -16.21 -16.92
C ILE A 43 -20.12 -14.79 -16.57
N ALA A 44 -20.21 -13.85 -17.50
CA ALA A 44 -19.86 -12.45 -17.20
C ALA A 44 -20.86 -11.86 -16.20
N GLY A 45 -20.41 -11.14 -15.18
CA GLY A 45 -21.27 -10.48 -14.20
C GLY A 45 -21.85 -11.35 -13.07
N LEU A 46 -21.64 -12.68 -13.04
CA LEU A 46 -22.20 -13.59 -12.03
C LEU A 46 -21.59 -13.40 -10.63
N ARG A 47 -22.43 -13.20 -9.62
CA ARG A 47 -22.08 -12.97 -8.20
C ARG A 47 -22.75 -14.00 -7.30
N TRP A 48 -22.24 -14.14 -6.08
CA TRP A 48 -22.87 -15.01 -5.07
C TRP A 48 -24.30 -14.59 -4.69
N GLU A 49 -24.70 -13.36 -5.02
CA GLU A 49 -26.07 -12.86 -4.87
C GLU A 49 -27.06 -13.42 -5.91
N ASP A 50 -26.57 -14.05 -6.99
CA ASP A 50 -27.39 -14.68 -8.03
C ASP A 50 -27.47 -16.22 -7.88
N VAL A 51 -26.95 -16.78 -6.76
CA VAL A 51 -26.86 -18.23 -6.49
C VAL A 51 -27.89 -18.65 -5.45
N ASP A 52 -29.00 -19.25 -5.89
CA ASP A 52 -30.11 -19.64 -5.02
C ASP A 52 -30.77 -20.96 -5.46
N PRO A 53 -31.39 -21.74 -4.54
CA PRO A 53 -31.90 -23.07 -4.82
C PRO A 53 -33.19 -23.11 -5.67
N GLN A 54 -33.77 -21.97 -6.02
CA GLN A 54 -35.00 -21.87 -6.82
C GLN A 54 -34.73 -21.33 -8.24
N SER A 55 -33.91 -20.28 -8.40
CA SER A 55 -33.62 -19.70 -9.72
C SER A 55 -32.36 -20.25 -10.40
N THR A 56 -31.35 -20.66 -9.63
CA THR A 56 -30.09 -21.26 -10.13
C THR A 56 -29.79 -22.61 -9.44
N PRO A 57 -30.73 -23.59 -9.52
CA PRO A 57 -30.66 -24.86 -8.78
C PRO A 57 -29.53 -25.79 -9.24
N THR A 58 -28.96 -25.59 -10.43
CA THR A 58 -27.82 -26.38 -10.92
C THR A 58 -26.52 -25.88 -10.32
N LEU A 59 -26.31 -24.56 -10.35
CA LEU A 59 -25.17 -23.89 -9.74
C LEU A 59 -25.19 -24.03 -8.22
N TRP A 60 -26.36 -23.95 -7.58
CA TRP A 60 -26.53 -24.25 -6.15
C TRP A 60 -26.05 -25.66 -5.80
N ARG A 61 -26.44 -26.68 -6.58
CA ARG A 61 -26.01 -28.07 -6.34
C ARG A 61 -24.53 -28.27 -6.60
N MET A 62 -24.00 -27.70 -7.68
CA MET A 62 -22.57 -27.73 -7.98
C MET A 62 -21.74 -27.07 -6.87
N ALA A 63 -22.23 -25.97 -6.29
CA ALA A 63 -21.63 -25.31 -5.14
C ALA A 63 -21.80 -26.10 -3.83
N GLN A 64 -22.83 -26.96 -3.71
CA GLN A 64 -23.05 -27.80 -2.54
C GLN A 64 -22.02 -28.93 -2.47
N ASP A 65 -21.82 -29.63 -3.59
CA ASP A 65 -20.97 -30.81 -3.70
C ASP A 65 -19.49 -30.47 -4.02
N GLY A 66 -19.26 -29.41 -4.81
CA GLY A 66 -17.94 -28.92 -5.18
C GLY A 66 -17.30 -27.97 -4.15
N SER A 67 -16.10 -27.48 -4.48
CA SER A 67 -15.37 -26.49 -3.70
C SER A 67 -15.67 -25.08 -4.20
N ILE A 68 -15.84 -24.11 -3.29
CA ILE A 68 -16.31 -22.76 -3.61
C ILE A 68 -15.32 -21.66 -3.21
N GLY A 69 -15.38 -20.50 -3.86
CA GLY A 69 -14.57 -19.34 -3.51
C GLY A 69 -15.09 -18.01 -4.06
N SER A 70 -14.48 -16.94 -3.58
CA SER A 70 -14.71 -15.57 -4.02
C SER A 70 -13.63 -15.15 -5.02
N LEU A 71 -14.05 -14.77 -6.23
CA LEU A 71 -13.17 -14.50 -7.36
C LEU A 71 -13.03 -12.99 -7.59
N SER A 72 -11.79 -12.51 -7.57
CA SER A 72 -11.45 -11.16 -8.01
C SER A 72 -11.17 -11.15 -9.51
N VAL A 73 -12.03 -10.48 -10.28
CA VAL A 73 -12.00 -10.50 -11.75
C VAL A 73 -10.92 -9.62 -12.38
N ARG A 74 -10.10 -8.93 -11.57
CA ARG A 74 -9.08 -7.95 -12.02
C ARG A 74 -8.38 -8.38 -13.32
N SER A 75 -8.48 -7.51 -14.33
CA SER A 75 -7.74 -7.52 -15.58
C SER A 75 -6.72 -6.37 -15.62
N ALA A 76 -6.18 -6.03 -16.80
CA ALA A 76 -5.32 -4.86 -16.96
C ALA A 76 -6.08 -3.51 -16.91
N HIS A 77 -7.40 -3.53 -17.12
CA HIS A 77 -8.29 -2.38 -16.90
C HIS A 77 -9.20 -2.61 -15.68
N ARG A 78 -9.77 -1.51 -15.15
CA ARG A 78 -10.67 -1.51 -13.98
C ARG A 78 -11.79 -0.48 -14.24
N PRO A 79 -13.09 -0.85 -14.18
CA PRO A 79 -13.63 -2.21 -13.98
C PRO A 79 -13.17 -3.19 -15.07
N THR A 80 -13.31 -4.49 -14.82
CA THR A 80 -12.94 -5.53 -15.79
C THR A 80 -14.14 -5.88 -16.64
N CYS A 81 -14.15 -5.42 -17.89
CA CYS A 81 -15.23 -5.69 -18.83
C CYS A 81 -15.16 -7.11 -19.41
N PRO A 82 -16.27 -7.65 -19.97
CA PRO A 82 -16.35 -9.06 -20.38
C PRO A 82 -15.22 -9.55 -21.29
N VAL A 83 -14.84 -8.74 -22.29
CA VAL A 83 -13.73 -9.08 -23.21
C VAL A 83 -12.38 -9.13 -22.48
N ASP A 84 -12.13 -8.21 -21.54
CA ASP A 84 -10.88 -8.16 -20.77
C ASP A 84 -10.79 -9.33 -19.78
N GLY A 85 -11.94 -9.78 -19.26
CA GLY A 85 -12.06 -10.97 -18.43
C GLY A 85 -11.71 -12.25 -19.19
N TRP A 86 -12.37 -12.49 -20.34
CA TRP A 86 -12.06 -13.62 -21.23
C TRP A 86 -10.59 -13.60 -21.70
N LEU A 87 -10.06 -12.42 -22.06
CA LEU A 87 -8.66 -12.28 -22.49
C LEU A 87 -7.67 -12.56 -21.34
N THR A 88 -7.98 -12.11 -20.12
CA THR A 88 -7.19 -12.38 -18.90
C THR A 88 -7.19 -13.88 -18.56
N LEU A 89 -8.32 -14.57 -18.75
CA LEU A 89 -8.42 -16.02 -18.64
C LEU A 89 -7.54 -16.73 -19.67
N GLY A 90 -7.62 -16.35 -20.95
CA GLY A 90 -6.79 -16.93 -22.02
C GLY A 90 -5.29 -16.65 -21.88
N ALA A 91 -4.92 -15.55 -21.22
CA ALA A 91 -3.53 -15.16 -20.98
C ALA A 91 -2.90 -15.77 -19.70
N GLY A 92 -3.70 -16.16 -18.70
CA GLY A 92 -3.21 -16.51 -17.35
C GLY A 92 -2.50 -15.35 -16.62
N SER A 93 -2.75 -14.13 -17.07
CA SER A 93 -2.06 -12.90 -16.68
C SER A 93 -2.98 -11.71 -16.97
N PHE A 94 -2.81 -10.59 -16.25
CA PHE A 94 -3.67 -9.42 -16.40
C PHE A 94 -3.55 -8.83 -17.80
N ALA A 95 -4.62 -8.94 -18.59
CA ALA A 95 -4.68 -8.52 -19.99
C ALA A 95 -5.82 -7.53 -20.22
N ALA A 96 -5.80 -6.80 -21.34
CA ALA A 96 -6.96 -6.02 -21.80
C ALA A 96 -7.04 -5.98 -23.33
N TRP A 97 -8.25 -5.89 -23.85
CA TRP A 97 -8.52 -5.69 -25.26
C TRP A 97 -8.14 -4.27 -25.69
N ASN A 98 -7.81 -4.09 -26.96
CA ASN A 98 -7.46 -2.77 -27.49
C ASN A 98 -8.70 -1.86 -27.51
N GLY A 99 -8.60 -0.69 -26.87
CA GLY A 99 -9.69 0.30 -26.85
C GLY A 99 -10.85 0.01 -25.88
N SER A 100 -10.77 -0.96 -24.97
CA SER A 100 -11.87 -1.33 -24.06
C SER A 100 -12.29 -0.27 -23.00
N ARG A 101 -11.77 0.97 -23.08
CA ARG A 101 -12.09 2.07 -22.16
C ARG A 101 -13.22 2.94 -22.72
N SER A 102 -14.42 2.84 -22.16
CA SER A 102 -15.37 3.97 -22.13
C SER A 102 -15.49 4.49 -20.69
N VAL A 103 -15.95 5.74 -20.54
CA VAL A 103 -16.21 6.33 -19.21
C VAL A 103 -17.52 5.75 -18.64
N ASP A 104 -18.47 5.42 -19.51
CA ASP A 104 -19.86 5.10 -19.16
C ASP A 104 -20.12 3.63 -18.84
N GLY A 105 -19.09 2.77 -18.81
CA GLY A 105 -19.18 1.39 -18.32
C GLY A 105 -18.41 0.39 -19.16
N CYS A 106 -19.01 -0.78 -19.39
CA CYS A 106 -18.42 -1.86 -20.16
C CYS A 106 -19.16 -2.06 -21.49
N PRO A 107 -18.68 -1.48 -22.60
CA PRO A 107 -19.29 -1.66 -23.91
C PRO A 107 -19.10 -3.11 -24.39
N SER A 108 -20.03 -3.59 -25.21
CA SER A 108 -19.85 -4.83 -25.97
C SER A 108 -18.73 -4.64 -26.99
N ALA A 109 -17.56 -5.22 -26.74
CA ALA A 109 -16.46 -5.19 -27.69
C ALA A 109 -16.86 -5.91 -28.98
N GLY A 110 -16.65 -5.26 -30.12
CA GLY A 110 -16.90 -5.84 -31.45
C GLY A 110 -15.82 -6.85 -31.83
N VAL A 111 -15.78 -8.00 -31.17
CA VAL A 111 -14.83 -9.07 -31.47
C VAL A 111 -15.26 -9.80 -32.75
N THR A 112 -14.43 -9.68 -33.79
CA THR A 112 -14.62 -10.44 -35.03
C THR A 112 -14.27 -11.91 -34.81
N VAL A 113 -15.19 -12.83 -35.10
CA VAL A 113 -14.95 -14.29 -35.02
C VAL A 113 -15.34 -14.93 -36.35
N GLU A 114 -14.33 -15.25 -37.16
CA GLU A 114 -14.48 -15.86 -38.48
C GLU A 114 -14.52 -17.39 -38.37
N GLN A 115 -15.32 -18.06 -39.20
CA GLN A 115 -15.42 -19.53 -39.27
C GLN A 115 -15.18 -20.02 -40.71
N PRO A 116 -13.94 -19.97 -41.22
CA PRO A 116 -13.64 -20.26 -42.62
C PRO A 116 -13.81 -21.73 -43.03
N ASP A 117 -13.74 -22.66 -42.07
CA ASP A 117 -13.81 -24.11 -42.29
C ASP A 117 -15.03 -24.79 -41.64
N GLY A 118 -15.82 -24.06 -40.86
CA GLY A 118 -16.94 -24.62 -40.06
C GLY A 118 -16.52 -25.61 -38.97
N ILE A 119 -15.24 -25.63 -38.60
CA ILE A 119 -14.63 -26.57 -37.64
C ILE A 119 -13.97 -25.81 -36.48
N GLY A 120 -13.15 -24.82 -36.80
CA GLY A 120 -12.49 -23.92 -35.86
C GLY A 120 -13.01 -22.49 -36.00
N ALA A 121 -12.24 -21.54 -35.48
CA ALA A 121 -12.47 -20.13 -35.72
C ALA A 121 -11.15 -19.33 -35.78
N ASN A 122 -11.22 -18.10 -36.29
CA ASN A 122 -10.14 -17.14 -36.33
C ASN A 122 -10.59 -15.78 -35.76
N LEU A 123 -9.77 -15.20 -34.88
CA LEU A 123 -9.91 -13.83 -34.40
C LEU A 123 -8.83 -12.98 -35.07
N PRO A 124 -9.11 -12.27 -36.18
CA PRO A 124 -8.08 -11.56 -36.97
C PRO A 124 -7.37 -10.45 -36.16
N ASP A 125 -8.07 -9.82 -35.22
CA ASP A 125 -7.54 -8.75 -34.38
C ASP A 125 -6.54 -9.23 -33.30
N GLN A 126 -6.50 -10.54 -33.01
CA GLN A 126 -5.82 -11.12 -31.84
C GLN A 126 -4.33 -10.78 -31.80
N GLU A 127 -3.62 -10.77 -32.93
CA GLU A 127 -2.19 -10.43 -32.94
C GLU A 127 -1.96 -8.98 -32.50
N SER A 128 -2.81 -8.05 -32.94
CA SER A 128 -2.75 -6.64 -32.50
C SER A 128 -3.03 -6.49 -31.00
N VAL A 129 -3.89 -7.35 -30.44
CA VAL A 129 -4.19 -7.41 -29.01
C VAL A 129 -2.98 -7.98 -28.25
N VAL A 130 -2.31 -9.02 -28.74
CA VAL A 130 -1.06 -9.53 -28.14
C VAL A 130 0.03 -8.44 -28.15
N GLN A 131 0.25 -7.79 -29.29
CA GLN A 131 1.23 -6.69 -29.40
C GLN A 131 0.89 -5.53 -28.45
N TYR A 132 -0.39 -5.14 -28.32
CA TYR A 132 -0.84 -4.14 -27.34
C TYR A 132 -0.50 -4.55 -25.90
N ASN A 133 -0.80 -5.79 -25.50
CA ASN A 133 -0.55 -6.29 -24.15
C ASN A 133 0.95 -6.41 -23.81
N GLN A 134 1.80 -6.68 -24.80
CA GLN A 134 3.25 -6.76 -24.62
C GLN A 134 3.95 -5.38 -24.64
N GLN A 135 3.48 -4.44 -25.47
CA GLN A 135 4.16 -3.17 -25.71
C GLN A 135 3.59 -1.97 -24.94
N ARG A 136 2.32 -2.03 -24.50
CA ARG A 136 1.61 -0.87 -23.90
C ARG A 136 1.15 -1.07 -22.46
N LEU A 137 1.21 -2.29 -21.91
CA LEU A 137 0.69 -2.62 -20.57
C LEU A 137 1.80 -3.18 -19.66
N PRO A 138 1.83 -2.80 -18.36
CA PRO A 138 2.90 -3.17 -17.42
C PRO A 138 2.88 -4.64 -16.94
N TRP A 139 2.07 -5.48 -17.59
CA TRP A 139 1.99 -6.91 -17.32
C TRP A 139 2.68 -7.78 -18.38
N GLY A 140 2.96 -7.22 -19.58
CA GLY A 140 3.62 -7.96 -20.66
C GLY A 140 2.85 -9.21 -21.11
N ALA A 141 1.52 -9.22 -20.92
CA ALA A 141 0.71 -10.42 -21.05
C ALA A 141 0.67 -10.95 -22.49
N MET A 142 0.55 -12.27 -22.63
CA MET A 142 0.47 -12.95 -23.92
C MET A 142 -0.86 -13.72 -24.02
N PRO A 143 -1.95 -13.08 -24.51
CA PRO A 143 -3.20 -13.74 -24.82
C PRO A 143 -3.04 -15.03 -25.64
N GLY A 144 -3.87 -16.02 -25.34
CA GLY A 144 -3.83 -17.35 -25.96
C GLY A 144 -2.84 -18.35 -25.34
N SER A 145 -2.03 -17.94 -24.35
CA SER A 145 -1.05 -18.80 -23.67
C SER A 145 -1.67 -20.05 -23.00
N LEU A 146 -2.94 -19.98 -22.57
CA LEU A 146 -3.68 -21.15 -22.07
C LEU A 146 -3.89 -22.21 -23.17
N SER A 147 -4.41 -21.81 -24.33
CA SER A 147 -4.59 -22.72 -25.47
C SER A 147 -3.28 -23.21 -26.05
N GLU A 148 -2.24 -22.37 -26.06
CA GLU A 148 -0.91 -22.78 -26.53
C GLU A 148 -0.27 -23.84 -25.62
N SER A 149 -0.67 -23.88 -24.34
CA SER A 149 -0.26 -24.92 -23.38
C SER A 149 -0.99 -26.27 -23.55
N VAL A 150 -1.93 -26.39 -24.50
CA VAL A 150 -2.64 -27.64 -24.82
C VAL A 150 -2.63 -27.96 -26.33
N ARG A 151 -2.75 -29.25 -26.67
CA ARG A 151 -2.76 -29.71 -28.07
C ARG A 151 -4.05 -29.35 -28.84
N CYS A 152 -5.14 -29.09 -28.12
CA CYS A 152 -6.38 -28.58 -28.67
C CYS A 152 -7.22 -27.96 -27.54
N SER A 153 -7.89 -26.85 -27.82
CA SER A 153 -8.98 -26.30 -27.01
C SER A 153 -10.30 -26.18 -27.81
N VAL A 154 -11.40 -26.53 -27.17
CA VAL A 154 -12.76 -26.26 -27.66
C VAL A 154 -13.23 -24.93 -27.09
N ALA A 155 -13.90 -24.12 -27.90
CA ALA A 155 -14.57 -22.89 -27.49
C ALA A 155 -16.05 -22.91 -27.88
N VAL A 156 -16.92 -22.47 -26.98
CA VAL A 156 -18.35 -22.34 -27.23
C VAL A 156 -18.80 -20.94 -26.86
N GLY A 157 -19.25 -20.16 -27.84
CA GLY A 157 -19.63 -18.75 -27.70
C GLY A 157 -18.45 -17.76 -27.84
N PRO A 158 -18.74 -16.48 -28.14
CA PRO A 158 -17.74 -15.52 -28.60
C PRO A 158 -16.69 -15.17 -27.52
N GLY A 159 -17.08 -15.14 -26.24
CA GLY A 159 -16.15 -14.92 -25.14
C GLY A 159 -15.18 -16.07 -24.94
N ALA A 160 -15.67 -17.31 -25.03
CA ALA A 160 -14.82 -18.49 -25.04
C ALA A 160 -13.84 -18.48 -26.22
N ALA A 161 -14.23 -17.93 -27.38
CA ALA A 161 -13.33 -17.75 -28.52
C ALA A 161 -12.16 -16.79 -28.20
N VAL A 162 -12.41 -15.67 -27.49
CA VAL A 162 -11.36 -14.74 -27.02
C VAL A 162 -10.38 -15.43 -26.06
N ALA A 163 -10.88 -16.24 -25.13
CA ALA A 163 -10.03 -16.98 -24.19
C ALA A 163 -9.28 -18.16 -24.84
N ALA A 164 -9.88 -18.79 -25.86
CA ALA A 164 -9.32 -19.95 -26.53
C ALA A 164 -8.44 -19.62 -27.75
N ALA A 165 -8.52 -18.42 -28.32
CA ALA A 165 -7.72 -18.02 -29.46
C ALA A 165 -6.23 -18.02 -29.10
N ARG A 166 -5.45 -18.84 -29.81
CA ARG A 166 -3.97 -18.85 -29.76
C ARG A 166 -3.43 -17.44 -30.10
N PRO A 167 -2.16 -17.12 -29.79
CA PRO A 167 -1.62 -15.76 -29.98
C PRO A 167 -1.78 -15.17 -31.41
N PHE A 168 -1.97 -16.04 -32.41
CA PHE A 168 -2.18 -15.73 -33.83
C PHE A 168 -3.66 -15.90 -34.28
N GLY A 169 -4.62 -15.73 -33.37
CA GLY A 169 -6.07 -15.68 -33.67
C GLY A 169 -6.79 -17.02 -33.76
N ARG A 170 -6.10 -18.13 -34.07
CA ARG A 170 -6.74 -19.43 -34.32
C ARG A 170 -7.29 -20.10 -33.06
N VAL A 171 -8.52 -20.60 -33.16
CA VAL A 171 -9.23 -21.47 -32.20
C VAL A 171 -9.32 -22.88 -32.78
N ASP A 172 -9.00 -23.93 -32.01
CA ASP A 172 -8.87 -25.30 -32.56
C ASP A 172 -10.20 -25.97 -32.90
N ARG A 173 -11.24 -25.74 -32.09
CA ARG A 173 -12.64 -26.15 -32.32
C ARG A 173 -13.59 -25.08 -31.81
N TYR A 174 -14.58 -24.70 -32.60
CA TYR A 174 -15.53 -23.64 -32.23
C TYR A 174 -17.00 -24.01 -32.48
N ALA A 175 -17.89 -23.46 -31.66
CA ALA A 175 -19.31 -23.32 -31.94
C ALA A 175 -19.81 -21.98 -31.38
N SER A 176 -20.77 -21.32 -32.03
CA SER A 176 -21.33 -20.05 -31.56
C SER A 176 -22.22 -20.16 -30.31
N GLY A 177 -22.61 -21.38 -29.93
CA GLY A 177 -23.40 -21.69 -28.74
C GLY A 177 -23.48 -23.20 -28.53
N LEU A 178 -24.02 -23.65 -27.39
CA LEU A 178 -24.09 -25.09 -27.06
C LEU A 178 -25.06 -25.84 -28.00
N PRO A 179 -24.59 -26.85 -28.76
CA PRO A 179 -25.45 -27.62 -29.66
C PRO A 179 -26.43 -28.50 -28.89
N ALA A 180 -27.41 -29.10 -29.61
CA ALA A 180 -28.44 -29.94 -29.02
C ALA A 180 -27.88 -31.17 -28.25
N ASP A 181 -26.74 -31.71 -28.69
CA ASP A 181 -25.93 -32.66 -27.92
C ASP A 181 -24.49 -32.11 -27.80
N PRO A 182 -24.09 -31.56 -26.63
CA PRO A 182 -22.74 -31.06 -26.43
C PRO A 182 -21.67 -32.14 -26.25
N ARG A 183 -22.03 -33.42 -26.04
CA ARG A 183 -21.07 -34.47 -25.65
C ARG A 183 -19.93 -34.69 -26.66
N PRO A 184 -20.18 -34.74 -27.99
CA PRO A 184 -19.11 -34.89 -28.98
C PRO A 184 -18.18 -33.66 -29.03
N LEU A 185 -18.69 -32.47 -28.71
CA LEU A 185 -17.94 -31.22 -28.73
C LEU A 185 -17.07 -31.09 -27.48
N LEU A 186 -17.65 -31.24 -26.28
CA LEU A 186 -16.92 -31.16 -25.01
C LEU A 186 -15.91 -32.31 -24.82
N GLY A 187 -16.15 -33.47 -25.44
CA GLY A 187 -15.23 -34.61 -25.46
C GLY A 187 -14.13 -34.54 -26.54
N ALA A 188 -14.20 -33.60 -27.48
CA ALA A 188 -13.26 -33.56 -28.62
C ALA A 188 -11.82 -33.25 -28.20
N CYS A 189 -11.63 -32.43 -27.17
CA CYS A 189 -10.33 -31.92 -26.74
C CYS A 189 -10.23 -31.80 -25.22
N VAL A 190 -9.00 -31.90 -24.69
CA VAL A 190 -8.74 -31.97 -23.22
C VAL A 190 -9.12 -30.71 -22.44
N LEU A 191 -9.26 -29.58 -23.13
CA LEU A 191 -9.74 -28.32 -22.58
C LEU A 191 -10.96 -27.86 -23.39
N SER A 192 -12.06 -27.58 -22.71
CA SER A 192 -13.21 -26.86 -23.26
C SER A 192 -13.39 -25.54 -22.51
N ILE A 193 -13.70 -24.48 -23.23
CA ILE A 193 -14.08 -23.17 -22.68
C ILE A 193 -15.51 -22.87 -23.19
N VAL A 194 -16.40 -22.49 -22.29
CA VAL A 194 -17.82 -22.29 -22.57
C VAL A 194 -18.26 -20.94 -22.02
N ASP A 195 -18.71 -20.08 -22.91
CA ASP A 195 -19.39 -18.82 -22.62
C ASP A 195 -20.87 -19.13 -22.36
N LEU A 196 -21.26 -19.05 -21.09
CA LEU A 196 -22.63 -19.28 -20.63
C LEU A 196 -23.43 -17.96 -20.58
N GLY A 197 -22.90 -16.86 -21.13
CA GLY A 197 -23.58 -15.58 -21.26
C GLY A 197 -23.18 -14.54 -20.21
N THR A 198 -24.12 -13.65 -19.87
CA THR A 198 -23.84 -12.45 -19.09
C THR A 198 -25.02 -12.06 -18.21
N VAL A 199 -24.76 -11.80 -16.92
CA VAL A 199 -25.71 -11.26 -15.93
C VAL A 199 -25.43 -9.77 -15.72
N LYS A 200 -26.22 -8.92 -16.37
CA LYS A 200 -26.01 -7.48 -16.55
C LYS A 200 -26.70 -6.66 -15.45
N GLY A 201 -26.35 -5.37 -15.42
CA GLY A 201 -27.05 -4.37 -14.62
C GLY A 201 -27.09 -4.65 -13.11
N ALA A 202 -28.06 -3.99 -12.46
CA ALA A 202 -28.27 -4.02 -11.02
C ALA A 202 -29.73 -4.31 -10.61
N ASP A 203 -30.65 -4.47 -11.57
CA ASP A 203 -32.04 -4.86 -11.28
C ASP A 203 -32.11 -6.35 -10.90
N PRO A 204 -32.62 -6.71 -9.70
CA PRO A 204 -32.70 -8.11 -9.26
C PRO A 204 -33.55 -9.01 -10.17
N ALA A 205 -34.61 -8.48 -10.80
CA ALA A 205 -35.49 -9.29 -11.64
C ALA A 205 -34.78 -9.72 -12.94
N THR A 206 -34.16 -8.76 -13.64
CA THR A 206 -33.36 -8.98 -14.86
C THR A 206 -32.19 -9.91 -14.56
N ARG A 207 -31.46 -9.69 -13.45
CA ARG A 207 -30.35 -10.55 -13.04
C ARG A 207 -30.78 -11.99 -12.77
N ALA A 208 -31.90 -12.19 -12.08
CA ALA A 208 -32.44 -13.53 -11.82
C ALA A 208 -32.97 -14.24 -13.10
N GLU A 209 -33.32 -13.50 -14.16
CA GLU A 209 -33.64 -14.07 -15.47
C GLU A 209 -32.39 -14.48 -16.25
N GLU A 210 -31.40 -13.59 -16.37
CA GLU A 210 -30.13 -13.90 -17.06
C GLU A 210 -29.34 -15.00 -16.33
N ALA A 211 -29.35 -15.03 -14.98
CA ALA A 211 -28.70 -16.07 -14.18
C ALA A 211 -29.39 -17.45 -14.36
N ARG A 212 -30.74 -17.48 -14.40
CA ARG A 212 -31.52 -18.71 -14.68
C ARG A 212 -31.26 -19.26 -16.08
N ALA A 213 -31.08 -18.38 -17.08
CA ALA A 213 -30.67 -18.81 -18.42
C ALA A 213 -29.27 -19.44 -18.41
N ALA A 214 -28.31 -18.83 -17.70
CA ALA A 214 -26.96 -19.39 -17.55
C ALA A 214 -26.95 -20.72 -16.77
N ASP A 215 -27.83 -20.90 -15.76
CA ASP A 215 -27.99 -22.16 -15.02
C ASP A 215 -28.53 -23.30 -15.90
N ALA A 216 -29.51 -23.01 -16.76
CA ALA A 216 -30.03 -23.97 -17.73
C ALA A 216 -28.96 -24.42 -18.74
N GLU A 217 -28.09 -23.52 -19.18
CA GLU A 217 -26.94 -23.86 -20.03
C GLU A 217 -25.85 -24.63 -19.26
N LEU A 218 -25.58 -24.27 -18.00
CA LEU A 218 -24.70 -25.04 -17.11
C LEU A 218 -25.22 -26.47 -16.91
N ALA A 219 -26.53 -26.68 -16.80
CA ALA A 219 -27.13 -28.01 -16.72
C ALA A 219 -26.85 -28.85 -17.98
N ARG A 220 -26.88 -28.23 -19.18
CA ARG A 220 -26.46 -28.90 -20.43
C ARG A 220 -24.98 -29.26 -20.41
N VAL A 221 -24.11 -28.40 -19.89
CA VAL A 221 -22.66 -28.68 -19.74
C VAL A 221 -22.40 -29.82 -18.76
N LEU A 222 -22.99 -29.78 -17.55
CA LEU A 222 -22.77 -30.81 -16.53
C LEU A 222 -23.31 -32.18 -16.94
N ALA A 223 -24.45 -32.23 -17.64
CA ALA A 223 -24.99 -33.48 -18.19
C ALA A 223 -24.17 -34.03 -19.37
N ALA A 224 -23.39 -33.19 -20.06
CA ALA A 224 -22.60 -33.56 -21.23
C ALA A 224 -21.08 -33.65 -20.98
N ARG A 225 -20.61 -33.40 -19.76
CA ARG A 225 -19.18 -33.38 -19.40
C ARG A 225 -18.51 -34.74 -19.65
N PRO A 226 -17.23 -34.78 -20.08
CA PRO A 226 -16.47 -36.02 -20.16
C PRO A 226 -16.33 -36.71 -18.77
N PRO A 227 -16.22 -38.05 -18.69
CA PRO A 227 -15.89 -38.72 -17.45
C PRO A 227 -14.52 -38.27 -16.92
N ARG A 228 -14.35 -38.21 -15.60
CA ARG A 228 -13.13 -37.70 -14.93
C ARG A 228 -12.73 -36.28 -15.38
N SER A 229 -13.71 -35.45 -15.71
CA SER A 229 -13.51 -34.02 -15.95
C SER A 229 -13.54 -33.21 -14.65
N LEU A 230 -12.78 -32.13 -14.62
CA LEU A 230 -12.99 -30.99 -13.72
C LEU A 230 -13.83 -29.94 -14.45
N VAL A 231 -14.88 -29.43 -13.81
CA VAL A 231 -15.65 -28.27 -14.28
C VAL A 231 -15.39 -27.10 -13.33
N LEU A 232 -14.94 -25.98 -13.88
CA LEU A 232 -14.73 -24.72 -13.17
C LEU A 232 -15.74 -23.70 -13.67
N VAL A 233 -16.73 -23.35 -12.84
CA VAL A 233 -17.65 -22.23 -13.11
C VAL A 233 -17.09 -20.97 -12.48
N ALA A 234 -17.08 -19.87 -13.25
CA ALA A 234 -16.54 -18.59 -12.80
C ALA A 234 -17.41 -17.41 -13.25
N GLY A 235 -17.62 -16.46 -12.35
CA GLY A 235 -18.00 -15.10 -12.70
C GLY A 235 -16.78 -14.35 -13.21
N ILE A 236 -16.65 -14.18 -14.53
CA ILE A 236 -15.35 -13.82 -15.16
C ILE A 236 -15.09 -12.32 -15.32
N SER A 237 -16.08 -11.46 -15.10
CA SER A 237 -15.96 -10.03 -15.34
C SER A 237 -17.02 -9.24 -14.60
N ASP A 238 -16.79 -7.94 -14.46
CA ASP A 238 -17.82 -6.97 -14.16
C ASP A 238 -18.76 -6.78 -15.38
N THR A 239 -19.96 -6.27 -15.10
CA THR A 239 -20.94 -5.83 -16.11
C THR A 239 -21.45 -4.40 -15.82
N THR A 240 -20.82 -3.72 -14.87
CA THR A 240 -21.20 -2.41 -14.30
C THR A 240 -19.93 -1.62 -13.93
N GLN A 241 -20.00 -0.29 -13.83
CA GLN A 241 -18.86 0.55 -13.42
C GLN A 241 -18.28 0.16 -12.04
N SER A 242 -19.15 -0.28 -11.12
CA SER A 242 -18.76 -0.82 -9.82
C SER A 242 -18.21 -2.24 -9.98
N ALA A 243 -16.89 -2.40 -9.82
CA ALA A 243 -16.31 -3.74 -9.80
C ALA A 243 -16.71 -4.53 -8.54
N ARG A 244 -16.98 -5.84 -8.69
CA ARG A 244 -17.54 -6.71 -7.63
C ARG A 244 -16.71 -8.00 -7.44
N LEU A 245 -17.00 -8.78 -6.39
CA LEU A 245 -16.48 -10.14 -6.22
C LEU A 245 -17.45 -11.13 -6.85
N HIS A 246 -16.88 -12.17 -7.44
CA HIS A 246 -17.60 -13.07 -8.33
C HIS A 246 -17.58 -14.52 -7.82
N VAL A 247 -18.45 -15.34 -8.38
CA VAL A 247 -18.52 -16.79 -8.08
C VAL A 247 -17.26 -17.49 -8.61
N ALA A 248 -16.71 -18.41 -7.82
CA ALA A 248 -15.91 -19.52 -8.33
C ALA A 248 -16.40 -20.84 -7.71
N VAL A 249 -16.64 -21.85 -8.54
CA VAL A 249 -16.97 -23.23 -8.12
C VAL A 249 -16.13 -24.21 -8.92
N ALA A 250 -15.48 -25.14 -8.24
CA ALA A 250 -14.79 -26.28 -8.84
C ALA A 250 -15.51 -27.57 -8.47
N ASP A 251 -15.90 -28.36 -9.46
CA ASP A 251 -16.53 -29.66 -9.24
C ASP A 251 -15.86 -30.75 -10.10
N GLY A 252 -15.45 -31.83 -9.45
CA GLY A 252 -14.68 -32.92 -10.03
C GLY A 252 -13.70 -33.53 -9.00
N PRO A 253 -12.92 -34.55 -9.39
CA PRO A 253 -12.08 -35.30 -8.46
C PRO A 253 -11.06 -34.41 -7.73
N GLY A 254 -11.03 -34.46 -6.40
CA GLY A 254 -10.15 -33.64 -5.56
C GLY A 254 -10.65 -32.22 -5.25
N TRP A 255 -11.91 -31.93 -5.60
CA TRP A 255 -12.59 -30.65 -5.35
C TRP A 255 -13.89 -30.84 -4.57
N GLU A 256 -13.97 -31.87 -3.75
CA GLU A 256 -15.17 -32.23 -2.99
C GLU A 256 -15.33 -31.31 -1.76
N ARG A 257 -16.37 -30.49 -1.77
CA ARG A 257 -16.91 -29.69 -0.65
C ARG A 257 -15.98 -28.72 0.09
N GLY A 258 -14.82 -28.33 -0.47
CA GLY A 258 -13.85 -27.45 0.21
C GLY A 258 -13.98 -25.94 -0.06
N TRP A 259 -13.06 -25.17 0.50
CA TRP A 259 -12.77 -23.81 0.03
C TRP A 259 -11.78 -23.84 -1.14
N LEU A 260 -11.96 -22.95 -2.10
CA LEU A 260 -10.96 -22.66 -3.12
C LEU A 260 -9.93 -21.65 -2.57
N THR A 261 -8.65 -21.91 -2.77
CA THR A 261 -7.55 -21.01 -2.37
C THR A 261 -6.41 -21.05 -3.38
N SER A 262 -5.64 -19.97 -3.50
CA SER A 262 -4.48 -19.88 -4.41
C SER A 262 -3.27 -19.21 -3.73
N ALA A 263 -2.07 -19.62 -4.11
CA ALA A 263 -0.83 -18.96 -3.70
C ALA A 263 -0.66 -17.53 -4.29
N SER A 264 -1.55 -17.10 -5.19
CA SER A 264 -1.67 -15.69 -5.63
C SER A 264 -2.24 -14.78 -4.54
N THR A 265 -3.24 -15.27 -3.79
CA THR A 265 -3.96 -14.54 -2.74
C THR A 265 -3.37 -14.80 -1.36
N GLY A 266 -2.97 -16.05 -1.09
CA GLY A 266 -2.49 -16.48 0.23
C GLY A 266 -3.57 -16.46 1.31
N ARG A 267 -4.86 -16.58 0.93
CA ARG A 267 -6.00 -16.62 1.84
C ARG A 267 -7.07 -17.59 1.34
N ASP A 268 -7.54 -18.46 2.22
CA ASP A 268 -8.64 -19.39 1.94
C ASP A 268 -9.93 -18.68 1.54
N GLY A 269 -10.64 -19.25 0.56
CA GLY A 269 -11.86 -18.69 0.00
C GLY A 269 -11.64 -17.57 -1.03
N TYR A 270 -10.40 -17.23 -1.41
CA TYR A 270 -10.10 -16.14 -2.35
C TYR A 270 -9.19 -16.56 -3.52
N LEU A 271 -9.57 -16.14 -4.73
CA LEU A 271 -8.84 -16.37 -5.98
C LEU A 271 -8.83 -15.12 -6.85
N GLN A 272 -7.95 -15.12 -7.86
CA GLN A 272 -7.95 -14.16 -8.97
C GLN A 272 -8.33 -14.86 -10.28
N LEU A 273 -8.92 -14.14 -11.23
CA LEU A 273 -9.25 -14.67 -12.56
C LEU A 273 -8.04 -15.32 -13.28
N VAL A 274 -6.85 -14.77 -13.07
CA VAL A 274 -5.57 -15.30 -13.58
C VAL A 274 -5.18 -16.68 -13.02
N ASP A 275 -5.83 -17.15 -11.95
CA ASP A 275 -5.58 -18.47 -11.34
C ASP A 275 -6.32 -19.62 -12.04
N LEU A 276 -7.38 -19.34 -12.80
CA LEU A 276 -8.20 -20.39 -13.43
C LEU A 276 -7.43 -21.13 -14.55
N ALA A 277 -6.67 -20.40 -15.35
CA ALA A 277 -5.79 -20.96 -16.39
C ALA A 277 -4.71 -21.92 -15.83
N PRO A 278 -3.89 -21.56 -14.82
CA PRO A 278 -2.96 -22.50 -14.21
C PRO A 278 -3.67 -23.65 -13.47
N THR A 279 -4.85 -23.42 -12.89
CA THR A 279 -5.66 -24.50 -12.28
C THR A 279 -6.04 -25.55 -13.33
N ALA A 280 -6.49 -25.13 -14.52
CA ALA A 280 -6.79 -26.03 -15.63
C ALA A 280 -5.57 -26.85 -16.08
N LEU A 281 -4.40 -26.20 -16.23
CA LEU A 281 -3.18 -26.90 -16.63
C LEU A 281 -2.71 -27.89 -15.55
N ALA A 282 -2.75 -27.51 -14.27
CA ALA A 282 -2.39 -28.38 -13.15
C ALA A 282 -3.32 -29.61 -13.06
N ALA A 283 -4.64 -29.42 -13.17
CA ALA A 283 -5.61 -30.51 -13.16
C ALA A 283 -5.39 -31.51 -14.31
N LEU A 284 -4.98 -31.03 -15.49
CA LEU A 284 -4.61 -31.85 -16.66
C LEU A 284 -3.19 -32.46 -16.57
N GLY A 285 -2.38 -32.11 -15.56
CA GLY A 285 -0.98 -32.52 -15.46
C GLY A 285 -0.09 -31.94 -16.56
N ARG A 286 -0.37 -30.71 -17.02
CA ARG A 286 0.39 -29.99 -18.04
C ARG A 286 1.39 -29.03 -17.41
N PRO A 287 2.57 -28.81 -18.01
CA PRO A 287 3.52 -27.80 -17.56
C PRO A 287 2.91 -26.40 -17.71
N MET A 288 3.05 -25.58 -16.68
CA MET A 288 2.62 -24.19 -16.67
C MET A 288 3.71 -23.29 -17.30
N PRO A 289 3.37 -22.33 -18.18
CA PRO A 289 4.33 -21.36 -18.70
C PRO A 289 4.64 -20.29 -17.63
N GLU A 290 5.48 -20.63 -16.65
CA GLU A 290 5.72 -19.82 -15.43
C GLU A 290 6.21 -18.38 -15.69
N ARG A 291 6.80 -18.13 -16.87
CA ARG A 291 7.26 -16.80 -17.30
C ARG A 291 6.14 -15.89 -17.84
N LEU A 292 5.01 -16.47 -18.27
CA LEU A 292 3.87 -15.77 -18.85
C LEU A 292 2.71 -15.64 -17.86
N PHE A 293 2.49 -16.67 -17.02
CA PHE A 293 1.39 -16.72 -16.07
C PHE A 293 1.74 -16.01 -14.74
N LEU A 294 0.91 -15.04 -14.36
CA LEU A 294 1.00 -14.35 -13.06
C LEU A 294 0.25 -15.09 -11.94
N GLY A 295 -0.85 -15.76 -12.30
CA GLY A 295 -1.62 -16.59 -11.36
C GLY A 295 -0.86 -17.84 -10.90
N ARG A 296 -1.49 -18.58 -10.00
CA ARG A 296 -1.03 -19.88 -9.49
C ARG A 296 -2.21 -20.88 -9.51
N PRO A 297 -1.95 -22.18 -9.63
CA PRO A 297 -3.02 -23.16 -9.58
C PRO A 297 -3.69 -23.12 -8.21
N ALA A 298 -5.02 -23.12 -8.20
CA ALA A 298 -5.80 -23.25 -6.98
C ALA A 298 -5.65 -24.65 -6.38
N ILE A 299 -6.01 -24.76 -5.11
CA ILE A 299 -6.22 -26.03 -4.42
C ILE A 299 -7.54 -25.98 -3.63
N SER A 300 -8.07 -27.15 -3.29
CA SER A 300 -9.17 -27.30 -2.35
C SER A 300 -8.61 -27.39 -0.92
N THR A 301 -9.08 -26.56 0.00
CA THR A 301 -8.83 -26.65 1.45
C THR A 301 -10.08 -27.05 2.22
N GLY A 302 -9.91 -27.59 3.43
CA GLY A 302 -11.00 -28.08 4.29
C GLY A 302 -11.80 -26.96 4.95
N ASP A 303 -12.46 -27.28 6.06
CA ASP A 303 -13.06 -26.32 7.00
C ASP A 303 -14.10 -25.34 6.40
N ARG A 304 -14.75 -25.73 5.29
CA ARG A 304 -15.99 -25.09 4.81
C ARG A 304 -17.19 -25.54 5.66
N PRO A 305 -18.14 -24.64 6.00
CA PRO A 305 -19.40 -25.02 6.63
C PRO A 305 -20.13 -26.13 5.86
N ALA A 306 -20.84 -26.99 6.60
CA ALA A 306 -21.56 -28.12 6.02
C ALA A 306 -22.87 -27.70 5.33
N ASP A 307 -23.48 -26.60 5.77
CA ASP A 307 -24.55 -25.92 5.07
C ASP A 307 -23.99 -24.99 3.98
N LEU A 308 -24.67 -24.94 2.83
CA LEU A 308 -24.27 -24.09 1.72
C LEU A 308 -24.70 -22.63 1.92
N ALA A 309 -25.83 -22.34 2.58
CA ALA A 309 -26.24 -20.96 2.78
C ALA A 309 -25.24 -20.21 3.68
N GLU A 310 -24.85 -20.81 4.81
CA GLU A 310 -23.75 -20.30 5.67
C GLU A 310 -22.42 -20.15 4.89
N ALA A 311 -22.09 -21.09 4.01
CA ALA A 311 -20.86 -21.05 3.21
C ALA A 311 -20.89 -20.00 2.07
N ILE A 312 -22.06 -19.61 1.56
CA ILE A 312 -22.23 -18.54 0.56
C ILE A 312 -22.32 -17.16 1.22
N ASP A 313 -22.90 -17.07 2.42
CA ASP A 313 -23.05 -15.81 3.15
C ASP A 313 -21.71 -15.10 3.43
N ALA A 314 -20.63 -15.86 3.66
CA ALA A 314 -19.30 -15.28 3.85
C ALA A 314 -18.72 -14.60 2.58
N PRO A 315 -18.60 -15.27 1.42
CA PRO A 315 -18.29 -14.61 0.14
C PRO A 315 -19.23 -13.46 -0.24
N ALA A 316 -20.56 -13.62 -0.06
CA ALA A 316 -21.53 -12.59 -0.40
C ALA A 316 -21.43 -11.35 0.52
N ASN A 317 -21.20 -11.56 1.82
CA ASN A 317 -20.94 -10.47 2.76
C ASN A 317 -19.66 -9.70 2.40
N ALA A 318 -18.58 -10.41 2.05
CA ALA A 318 -17.30 -9.78 1.73
C ALA A 318 -17.37 -8.89 0.46
N ASP A 319 -18.22 -9.26 -0.51
CA ASP A 319 -18.49 -8.41 -1.68
C ASP A 319 -19.21 -7.10 -1.29
N ARG A 320 -20.26 -7.20 -0.45
CA ARG A 320 -21.01 -6.04 0.07
C ARG A 320 -20.12 -5.11 0.91
N GLU A 321 -19.31 -5.69 1.78
CA GLU A 321 -18.30 -5.01 2.60
C GLU A 321 -17.31 -4.23 1.72
N ALA A 322 -16.70 -4.88 0.74
CA ALA A 322 -15.75 -4.24 -0.17
C ALA A 322 -16.40 -3.17 -1.08
N ALA A 323 -17.66 -3.35 -1.46
CA ALA A 323 -18.42 -2.34 -2.20
C ALA A 323 -18.71 -1.11 -1.34
N ALA A 324 -19.11 -1.29 -0.07
CA ALA A 324 -19.31 -0.20 0.89
C ALA A 324 -17.99 0.50 1.26
N GLN A 325 -16.89 -0.24 1.39
CA GLN A 325 -15.55 0.27 1.63
C GLN A 325 -15.15 1.32 0.59
N ARG A 326 -15.42 1.07 -0.69
CA ARG A 326 -15.08 1.98 -1.80
C ARG A 326 -15.80 3.33 -1.71
N SER A 327 -17.07 3.38 -1.31
CA SER A 327 -17.81 4.65 -1.20
C SER A 327 -17.42 5.46 0.04
N VAL A 328 -16.99 4.79 1.12
CA VAL A 328 -16.59 5.46 2.38
C VAL A 328 -15.13 5.96 2.36
N SER A 329 -14.21 5.20 1.76
CA SER A 329 -12.76 5.44 1.87
C SER A 329 -12.32 6.84 1.43
N GLY A 330 -12.82 7.33 0.28
CA GLY A 330 -12.44 8.65 -0.24
C GLY A 330 -12.82 9.79 0.71
N ALA A 331 -14.03 9.74 1.27
CA ALA A 331 -14.50 10.71 2.26
C ALA A 331 -13.74 10.60 3.59
N PHE A 332 -13.46 9.37 4.06
CA PHE A 332 -12.69 9.14 5.28
C PHE A 332 -11.29 9.76 5.21
N PHE A 333 -10.52 9.46 4.15
CA PHE A 333 -9.16 10.00 4.01
C PHE A 333 -9.16 11.53 3.79
N ALA A 334 -10.16 12.07 3.08
CA ALA A 334 -10.30 13.52 2.89
C ALA A 334 -10.57 14.25 4.23
N LEU A 335 -11.49 13.71 5.05
CA LEU A 335 -11.78 14.26 6.38
C LEU A 335 -10.60 14.11 7.34
N LEU A 336 -9.88 12.98 7.32
CA LEU A 336 -8.69 12.76 8.15
C LEU A 336 -7.55 13.72 7.78
N ALA A 337 -7.24 13.85 6.48
CA ALA A 337 -6.22 14.79 6.00
C ALA A 337 -6.61 16.25 6.32
N GLY A 338 -7.86 16.63 6.09
CA GLY A 338 -8.38 17.95 6.46
C GLY A 338 -8.28 18.25 7.96
N ALA A 339 -8.68 17.30 8.82
CA ALA A 339 -8.55 17.44 10.27
C ALA A 339 -7.08 17.58 10.72
N GLN A 340 -6.16 16.80 10.13
CA GLN A 340 -4.73 16.91 10.41
C GLN A 340 -4.15 18.25 9.97
N VAL A 341 -4.54 18.77 8.79
CA VAL A 341 -4.13 20.10 8.30
C VAL A 341 -4.69 21.24 9.16
N LEU A 342 -5.94 21.13 9.63
CA LEU A 342 -6.54 22.13 10.52
C LEU A 342 -5.85 22.13 11.90
N LEU A 343 -5.58 20.97 12.48
CA LEU A 343 -4.81 20.84 13.73
C LEU A 343 -3.36 21.33 13.55
N ALA A 344 -2.73 21.02 12.42
CA ALA A 344 -1.40 21.52 12.04
C ALA A 344 -1.34 23.05 12.05
N ILE A 345 -2.32 23.73 11.46
CA ILE A 345 -2.39 25.20 11.42
C ILE A 345 -2.67 25.77 12.82
N ALA A 346 -3.63 25.20 13.55
CA ALA A 346 -3.98 25.63 14.92
C ALA A 346 -2.85 25.42 15.94
N MET A 347 -1.93 24.49 15.68
CA MET A 347 -0.75 24.20 16.48
C MET A 347 0.34 25.30 16.41
N LEU A 348 0.49 25.97 15.25
CA LEU A 348 1.53 26.98 15.03
C LEU A 348 1.52 28.14 16.04
N PRO A 349 0.38 28.83 16.33
CA PRO A 349 0.36 29.90 17.33
C PRO A 349 0.63 29.41 18.75
N LEU A 350 0.29 28.15 19.08
CA LEU A 350 0.57 27.55 20.38
C LEU A 350 2.07 27.37 20.59
N LEU A 351 2.77 26.79 19.60
CA LEU A 351 4.23 26.65 19.62
C LEU A 351 4.94 28.00 19.71
N ARG A 352 4.52 29.00 18.92
CA ARG A 352 5.09 30.36 18.95
C ARG A 352 4.94 31.02 20.33
N ARG A 353 3.77 30.88 20.98
CA ARG A 353 3.51 31.43 22.31
C ARG A 353 4.14 30.62 23.46
N ALA A 354 4.39 29.33 23.26
CA ALA A 354 5.07 28.47 24.24
C ALA A 354 6.59 28.69 24.34
N ARG A 355 7.16 29.60 23.53
CA ARG A 355 8.58 29.97 23.59
C ARG A 355 8.91 30.68 24.93
N PRO A 356 9.88 30.19 25.73
CA PRO A 356 10.38 30.94 26.87
C PRO A 356 11.04 32.25 26.40
N HIS A 357 10.58 33.38 26.94
CA HIS A 357 11.16 34.71 26.67
C HIS A 357 12.07 35.10 27.85
N ALA A 358 13.27 35.61 27.55
CA ALA A 358 14.21 36.07 28.56
C ALA A 358 13.90 37.52 28.97
N GLY A 359 12.90 37.70 29.83
CA GLY A 359 12.53 39.01 30.37
C GLY A 359 11.12 39.02 30.98
N PRO A 360 10.75 40.06 31.75
CA PRO A 360 9.43 40.16 32.39
C PRO A 360 8.29 40.38 31.39
N ALA A 361 8.56 40.94 30.21
CA ALA A 361 7.58 41.22 29.15
C ALA A 361 7.35 40.02 28.21
N GLY A 362 7.14 38.83 28.76
CA GLY A 362 6.73 37.66 27.96
C GLY A 362 5.28 37.78 27.48
N PRO A 363 4.91 37.21 26.31
CA PRO A 363 3.51 37.13 25.89
C PRO A 363 2.69 36.33 26.90
N THR A 364 1.40 36.65 27.03
CA THR A 364 0.51 35.98 27.98
C THR A 364 0.47 34.45 27.73
N PRO A 365 0.63 33.62 28.77
CA PRO A 365 0.65 32.17 28.61
C PRO A 365 -0.71 31.70 28.11
N VAL A 366 -0.70 30.76 27.16
CA VAL A 366 -1.95 30.17 26.63
C VAL A 366 -2.71 29.48 27.76
N SER A 367 -4.03 29.70 27.83
CA SER A 367 -4.90 29.04 28.81
C SER A 367 -4.70 27.52 28.79
N GLY A 368 -4.47 26.93 29.95
CA GLY A 368 -4.26 25.48 30.09
C GLY A 368 -5.42 24.63 29.57
N ARG A 369 -6.64 25.19 29.51
CA ARG A 369 -7.79 24.54 28.86
C ARG A 369 -7.58 24.35 27.35
N ILE A 370 -7.04 25.36 26.66
CA ILE A 370 -6.76 25.29 25.21
C ILE A 370 -5.66 24.27 24.93
N VAL A 371 -4.60 24.25 25.76
CA VAL A 371 -3.52 23.27 25.63
C VAL A 371 -4.05 21.85 25.87
N ALA A 372 -4.86 21.62 26.92
CA ALA A 372 -5.44 20.32 27.20
C ALA A 372 -6.40 19.83 26.09
N VAL A 373 -7.21 20.72 25.50
CA VAL A 373 -8.04 20.39 24.32
C VAL A 373 -7.17 20.03 23.12
N MET A 374 -6.10 20.78 22.84
CA MET A 374 -5.17 20.45 21.76
C MET A 374 -4.47 19.10 21.99
N GLU A 375 -4.05 18.78 23.20
CA GLU A 375 -3.48 17.45 23.51
C GLU A 375 -4.48 16.31 23.21
N LEU A 376 -5.75 16.48 23.61
CA LEU A 376 -6.79 15.48 23.36
C LEU A 376 -7.07 15.32 21.87
N LEU A 377 -7.13 16.41 21.10
CA LEU A 377 -7.32 16.38 19.65
C LEU A 377 -6.14 15.75 18.91
N LEU A 378 -4.90 16.01 19.34
CA LEU A 378 -3.70 15.38 18.78
C LEU A 378 -3.62 13.88 19.09
N VAL A 379 -4.09 13.43 20.26
CA VAL A 379 -4.26 12.00 20.57
C VAL A 379 -5.36 11.38 19.71
N ALA A 380 -6.52 12.04 19.61
CA ALA A 380 -7.67 11.54 18.86
C ALA A 380 -7.37 11.33 17.37
N VAL A 381 -6.71 12.31 16.72
CA VAL A 381 -6.39 12.23 15.29
C VAL A 381 -5.29 11.20 14.98
N ALA A 382 -4.36 10.96 15.92
CA ALA A 382 -3.36 9.90 15.80
C ALA A 382 -3.96 8.50 16.01
N LEU A 383 -5.04 8.39 16.80
CA LEU A 383 -5.78 7.15 17.01
C LEU A 383 -6.82 6.87 15.92
N THR A 384 -7.11 7.80 15.00
CA THR A 384 -8.18 7.61 14.00
C THR A 384 -7.94 6.40 13.08
N VAL A 385 -6.70 6.13 12.65
CA VAL A 385 -6.41 4.94 11.82
C VAL A 385 -6.62 3.61 12.57
N PRO A 386 -5.98 3.34 13.72
CA PRO A 386 -6.23 2.09 14.44
C PRO A 386 -7.66 1.98 14.99
N ALA A 387 -8.36 3.09 15.26
CA ALA A 387 -9.78 3.07 15.61
C ALA A 387 -10.69 2.74 14.42
N ALA A 388 -10.38 3.24 13.21
CA ALA A 388 -11.06 2.88 11.98
C ALA A 388 -10.87 1.38 11.65
N LEU A 389 -9.64 0.88 11.76
CA LEU A 389 -9.35 -0.55 11.59
C LEU A 389 -10.15 -1.44 12.58
N LEU A 390 -10.33 -0.99 13.83
CA LEU A 390 -11.19 -1.65 14.80
C LEU A 390 -12.70 -1.49 14.52
N ALA A 391 -13.10 -0.48 13.74
CA ALA A 391 -14.50 -0.27 13.38
C ALA A 391 -15.00 -1.34 12.38
N ASP A 392 -14.10 -1.87 11.55
CA ASP A 392 -14.39 -2.97 10.62
C ASP A 392 -14.66 -4.32 11.34
N ALA A 393 -14.41 -4.42 12.65
CA ALA A 393 -14.89 -5.55 13.47
C ALA A 393 -16.41 -5.50 13.72
N VAL A 394 -17.08 -4.39 13.40
CA VAL A 394 -18.54 -4.21 13.43
C VAL A 394 -19.06 -4.25 11.99
N PRO A 395 -20.15 -4.99 11.68
CA PRO A 395 -20.67 -5.12 10.31
C PRO A 395 -21.43 -3.87 9.83
N TRP A 396 -20.75 -2.72 9.80
CA TRP A 396 -21.29 -1.39 9.49
C TRP A 396 -21.85 -1.31 8.06
N TRP A 397 -21.31 -2.10 7.14
CA TRP A 397 -21.74 -2.21 5.74
C TRP A 397 -23.14 -2.83 5.55
N ARG A 398 -23.71 -3.46 6.59
CA ARG A 398 -25.05 -4.08 6.52
C ARG A 398 -26.21 -3.13 6.79
N GLY A 399 -25.95 -1.92 7.30
CA GLY A 399 -27.00 -0.94 7.59
C GLY A 399 -27.29 -0.02 6.41
N GLU A 400 -28.49 0.57 6.40
CA GLU A 400 -29.00 1.45 5.33
C GLU A 400 -28.09 2.66 5.02
N HIS A 401 -27.30 3.11 6.00
CA HIS A 401 -26.44 4.29 5.93
C HIS A 401 -25.01 3.94 6.36
N PRO A 402 -24.29 3.10 5.59
CA PRO A 402 -23.08 2.42 6.06
C PRO A 402 -21.95 3.40 6.41
N GLY A 403 -21.78 4.48 5.64
CA GLY A 403 -20.78 5.52 5.94
C GLY A 403 -21.04 6.28 7.24
N TRP A 404 -22.30 6.52 7.62
CA TRP A 404 -22.64 7.16 8.90
C TRP A 404 -22.44 6.21 10.08
N ILE A 405 -22.75 4.92 9.91
CA ILE A 405 -22.52 3.88 10.92
C ILE A 405 -21.01 3.72 11.15
N PHE A 406 -20.21 3.59 10.09
CA PHE A 406 -18.75 3.53 10.17
C PHE A 406 -18.16 4.76 10.85
N ALA A 407 -18.60 5.96 10.49
CA ALA A 407 -18.15 7.21 11.11
C ALA A 407 -18.52 7.26 12.60
N GLY A 408 -19.72 6.82 12.99
CA GLY A 408 -20.16 6.76 14.38
C GLY A 408 -19.35 5.76 15.22
N VAL A 409 -19.14 4.54 14.72
CA VAL A 409 -18.32 3.51 15.38
C VAL A 409 -16.87 3.97 15.50
N THR A 410 -16.28 4.52 14.42
CA THR A 410 -14.92 5.07 14.44
C THR A 410 -14.79 6.21 15.45
N ALA A 411 -15.74 7.15 15.49
CA ALA A 411 -15.73 8.27 16.44
C ALA A 411 -15.84 7.79 17.90
N LEU A 412 -16.68 6.77 18.17
CA LEU A 412 -16.79 6.14 19.48
C LEU A 412 -15.48 5.46 19.91
N LEU A 413 -14.83 4.73 19.00
CA LEU A 413 -13.54 4.07 19.24
C LEU A 413 -12.39 5.08 19.42
N VAL A 414 -12.38 6.18 18.66
CA VAL A 414 -11.45 7.31 18.87
C VAL A 414 -11.67 7.96 20.24
N ALA A 415 -12.93 8.19 20.64
CA ALA A 415 -13.25 8.76 21.94
C ALA A 415 -12.83 7.82 23.09
N ALA A 416 -13.14 6.53 22.99
CA ALA A 416 -12.77 5.50 23.97
C ALA A 416 -11.24 5.33 24.07
N GLY A 417 -10.53 5.28 22.94
CA GLY A 417 -9.06 5.21 22.91
C GLY A 417 -8.40 6.47 23.47
N THR A 418 -8.95 7.65 23.16
CA THR A 418 -8.48 8.93 23.71
C THR A 418 -8.70 9.01 25.21
N ALA A 419 -9.85 8.53 25.70
CA ALA A 419 -10.13 8.41 27.14
C ALA A 419 -9.16 7.41 27.81
N ALA A 420 -8.95 6.23 27.22
CA ALA A 420 -8.01 5.24 27.73
C ALA A 420 -6.58 5.80 27.85
N VAL A 421 -6.08 6.51 26.81
CA VAL A 421 -4.80 7.23 26.87
C VAL A 421 -4.83 8.32 27.95
N ARG A 422 -5.91 9.10 28.05
CA ARG A 422 -6.04 10.22 29.01
C ARG A 422 -6.06 9.76 30.47
N PHE A 423 -6.63 8.59 30.76
CA PHE A 423 -6.69 8.03 32.11
C PHE A 423 -5.57 7.02 32.41
N ALA A 424 -4.74 6.66 31.42
CA ALA A 424 -3.64 5.72 31.61
C ALA A 424 -2.63 6.20 32.67
N PRO A 425 -2.08 5.28 33.50
CA PRO A 425 -1.07 5.60 34.50
C PRO A 425 0.17 6.19 33.81
N GLY A 426 0.50 7.43 34.17
CA GLY A 426 1.58 8.16 33.54
C GLY A 426 1.19 9.05 32.35
N TYR A 427 -0.10 9.31 32.09
CA TYR A 427 -0.53 10.38 31.14
C TYR A 427 0.14 11.73 31.46
N ALA A 428 0.44 12.03 32.73
CA ALA A 428 1.14 13.26 33.12
C ALA A 428 2.60 13.34 32.62
N ASN A 429 3.24 12.23 32.29
CA ASN A 429 4.63 12.22 31.83
C ASN A 429 4.77 12.80 30.41
N THR A 430 5.88 13.48 30.13
CA THR A 430 6.16 14.13 28.83
C THR A 430 5.98 13.20 27.63
N LEU A 431 6.39 11.93 27.76
CA LEU A 431 6.26 10.88 26.73
C LEU A 431 5.12 9.88 26.99
N GLY A 432 4.25 10.11 27.98
CA GLY A 432 3.17 9.20 28.35
C GLY A 432 2.22 8.90 27.18
N PRO A 433 1.53 9.91 26.62
CA PRO A 433 0.62 9.74 25.50
C PRO A 433 1.31 9.21 24.24
N LEU A 434 2.51 9.72 23.93
CA LEU A 434 3.29 9.30 22.76
C LEU A 434 3.54 7.79 22.72
N GLY A 435 3.91 7.19 23.87
CA GLY A 435 4.10 5.75 23.95
C GLY A 435 2.80 4.96 24.13
N ALA A 436 1.77 5.54 24.76
CA ALA A 436 0.46 4.89 24.88
C ALA A 436 -0.22 4.76 23.51
N VAL A 437 -0.27 5.84 22.72
CA VAL A 437 -0.80 5.83 21.35
C VAL A 437 0.00 4.88 20.47
N ALA A 438 1.33 5.02 20.40
CA ALA A 438 2.16 4.13 19.59
C ALA A 438 2.04 2.65 20.01
N GLY A 439 1.96 2.37 21.32
CA GLY A 439 1.79 1.02 21.86
C GLY A 439 0.43 0.42 21.51
N LEU A 440 -0.66 1.16 21.68
CA LEU A 440 -2.01 0.76 21.26
C LEU A 440 -2.06 0.49 19.76
N THR A 441 -1.52 1.39 18.94
CA THR A 441 -1.43 1.23 17.48
C THR A 441 -0.67 -0.04 17.08
N THR A 442 0.49 -0.29 17.70
CA THR A 442 1.30 -1.49 17.45
C THR A 442 0.56 -2.76 17.85
N LEU A 443 -0.16 -2.72 18.98
CA LEU A 443 -0.92 -3.85 19.51
C LEU A 443 -2.15 -4.17 18.65
N VAL A 444 -2.91 -3.16 18.24
CA VAL A 444 -4.11 -3.33 17.39
C VAL A 444 -3.73 -3.94 16.04
N VAL A 445 -2.81 -3.31 15.32
CA VAL A 445 -2.40 -3.78 13.98
C VAL A 445 -1.60 -5.08 14.07
N GLY A 446 -0.81 -5.28 15.12
CA GLY A 446 -0.08 -6.51 15.37
C GLY A 446 -0.97 -7.71 15.69
N LEU A 447 -2.01 -7.53 16.51
CA LEU A 447 -2.98 -8.59 16.84
C LEU A 447 -3.86 -8.95 15.64
N ASP A 448 -4.24 -7.97 14.82
CA ASP A 448 -4.94 -8.21 13.56
C ASP A 448 -4.12 -9.11 12.63
N VAL A 449 -2.86 -8.75 12.37
CA VAL A 449 -1.94 -9.59 11.55
C VAL A 449 -1.76 -10.98 12.17
N LEU A 450 -1.55 -11.08 13.50
CA LEU A 450 -1.42 -12.35 14.22
C LEU A 450 -2.70 -13.22 14.23
N THR A 451 -3.88 -12.65 13.98
CA THR A 451 -5.16 -13.38 13.86
C THR A 451 -5.60 -13.60 12.40
N GLY A 452 -4.69 -13.41 11.45
CA GLY A 452 -4.88 -13.67 10.02
C GLY A 452 -5.26 -12.43 9.21
N ALA A 453 -4.86 -11.24 9.66
CA ALA A 453 -5.07 -9.95 8.99
C ALA A 453 -6.53 -9.79 8.52
N ARG A 454 -7.49 -10.04 9.43
CA ARG A 454 -8.92 -10.03 9.11
C ARG A 454 -9.44 -8.61 8.94
N LEU A 455 -8.97 -7.66 9.75
CA LEU A 455 -9.34 -6.25 9.66
C LEU A 455 -8.58 -5.53 8.53
N GLN A 456 -7.48 -6.10 8.00
CA GLN A 456 -6.85 -5.53 6.79
C GLN A 456 -7.66 -5.79 5.51
N LEU A 457 -8.50 -6.82 5.46
CA LEU A 457 -9.26 -7.21 4.28
C LEU A 457 -10.57 -6.42 4.20
N ASN A 458 -10.82 -5.76 3.06
CA ASN A 458 -12.02 -4.97 2.78
C ASN A 458 -12.33 -3.81 3.77
N SER A 459 -11.40 -3.48 4.67
CA SER A 459 -11.48 -2.31 5.55
C SER A 459 -11.31 -0.99 4.80
N VAL A 460 -11.95 0.06 5.31
CA VAL A 460 -11.80 1.47 4.88
C VAL A 460 -10.34 1.94 4.90
N VAL A 461 -9.49 1.33 5.73
CA VAL A 461 -8.04 1.63 5.85
C VAL A 461 -7.16 0.42 5.45
N GLY A 462 -7.80 -0.66 5.00
CA GLY A 462 -7.19 -1.91 4.57
C GLY A 462 -6.83 -1.97 3.08
N TYR A 463 -6.82 -3.18 2.54
CA TYR A 463 -6.80 -3.46 1.10
C TYR A 463 -8.14 -4.06 0.65
N SER A 464 -8.51 -3.81 -0.60
CA SER A 464 -9.80 -4.22 -1.16
C SER A 464 -9.63 -5.46 -2.05
N ALA A 465 -10.33 -6.56 -1.76
CA ALA A 465 -10.30 -7.76 -2.61
C ALA A 465 -10.74 -7.44 -4.06
N LEU A 466 -11.67 -6.49 -4.21
CA LEU A 466 -12.14 -5.92 -5.48
C LEU A 466 -11.07 -5.19 -6.29
N GLN A 467 -9.98 -4.73 -5.66
CA GLN A 467 -8.86 -4.11 -6.37
C GLN A 467 -7.80 -5.15 -6.82
N GLY A 468 -7.86 -6.37 -6.27
CA GLY A 468 -7.01 -7.49 -6.66
C GLY A 468 -5.50 -7.23 -6.55
N GLY A 469 -5.07 -6.44 -5.56
CA GLY A 469 -3.67 -6.07 -5.33
C GLY A 469 -2.97 -6.88 -4.23
N ARG A 470 -3.65 -7.07 -3.09
CA ARG A 470 -3.14 -7.78 -1.90
C ARG A 470 -4.35 -8.34 -1.13
N TYR A 471 -4.21 -9.52 -0.52
CA TYR A 471 -5.29 -10.20 0.24
C TYR A 471 -4.86 -10.67 1.64
N ALA A 472 -3.56 -10.67 1.93
CA ALA A 472 -2.97 -11.09 3.19
C ALA A 472 -1.85 -10.11 3.59
N GLY A 473 -1.39 -10.15 4.84
CA GLY A 473 -0.40 -9.23 5.36
C GLY A 473 -1.01 -7.87 5.67
N LEU A 474 -0.19 -6.81 5.65
CA LEU A 474 -0.62 -5.43 5.94
C LEU A 474 -1.10 -4.70 4.68
N SER A 475 -2.02 -3.76 4.81
CA SER A 475 -2.26 -2.73 3.79
C SER A 475 -1.12 -1.70 3.77
N THR A 476 -1.03 -0.91 2.72
CA THR A 476 -0.07 0.21 2.62
C THR A 476 -0.17 1.18 3.80
N VAL A 477 -1.39 1.46 4.27
CA VAL A 477 -1.64 2.35 5.41
C VAL A 477 -1.37 1.61 6.74
N GLY A 478 -1.80 0.35 6.85
CA GLY A 478 -1.51 -0.52 7.99
C GLY A 478 -0.01 -0.69 8.21
N LEU A 479 0.76 -0.86 7.14
CA LEU A 479 2.22 -0.89 7.13
C LEU A 479 2.80 0.42 7.66
N GLY A 480 2.49 1.56 7.04
CA GLY A 480 3.04 2.86 7.49
C GLY A 480 2.76 3.15 8.96
N VAL A 481 1.54 2.85 9.42
CA VAL A 481 1.12 3.04 10.81
C VAL A 481 1.75 2.00 11.76
N PHE A 482 1.96 0.75 11.35
CA PHE A 482 2.67 -0.26 12.15
C PHE A 482 4.18 0.02 12.25
N LEU A 483 4.83 0.38 11.15
CA LEU A 483 6.24 0.83 11.12
C LEU A 483 6.46 1.99 12.10
N ALA A 484 5.56 2.98 12.09
CA ALA A 484 5.57 4.10 13.00
C ALA A 484 5.33 3.67 14.45
N GLY A 485 4.26 2.91 14.70
CA GLY A 485 3.89 2.42 16.04
C GLY A 485 5.02 1.63 16.70
N ALA A 486 5.53 0.60 16.01
CA ALA A 486 6.54 -0.31 16.56
C ALA A 486 7.84 0.41 16.90
N LEU A 487 8.32 1.29 16.02
CA LEU A 487 9.55 2.05 16.23
C LEU A 487 9.38 3.09 17.35
N VAL A 488 8.27 3.84 17.40
CA VAL A 488 8.01 4.82 18.46
C VAL A 488 7.81 4.13 19.83
N THR A 489 7.14 2.98 19.86
CA THR A 489 7.01 2.11 21.05
C THR A 489 8.39 1.62 21.52
N GLY A 490 9.23 1.16 20.60
CA GLY A 490 10.62 0.82 20.88
C GLY A 490 11.38 2.00 21.49
N GLY A 491 11.25 3.19 20.90
CA GLY A 491 11.89 4.43 21.38
C GLY A 491 11.45 4.84 22.79
N TRP A 492 10.17 4.63 23.11
CA TRP A 492 9.58 4.88 24.42
C TRP A 492 10.11 3.93 25.51
N PHE A 493 10.15 2.62 25.23
CA PHE A 493 10.77 1.65 26.14
C PHE A 493 12.30 1.86 26.25
N ALA A 494 12.98 2.11 25.14
CA ALA A 494 14.42 2.36 25.09
C ALA A 494 14.80 3.64 25.86
N GLN A 495 13.91 4.63 25.96
CA GLN A 495 14.17 5.82 26.77
C GLN A 495 14.09 5.55 28.29
N ARG A 496 13.33 4.53 28.74
CA ARG A 496 13.26 4.11 30.15
C ARG A 496 14.54 3.39 30.62
N VAL A 497 15.23 2.66 29.72
CA VAL A 497 16.46 1.94 30.08
C VAL A 497 17.71 2.81 29.99
N HIS A 498 18.74 2.42 30.75
CA HIS A 498 20.03 3.09 30.75
C HIS A 498 20.72 3.00 29.37
N ARG A 499 21.59 3.97 29.07
CA ARG A 499 22.11 4.23 27.71
C ARG A 499 22.71 3.02 26.98
N GLY A 500 23.24 2.03 27.71
CA GLY A 500 23.82 0.82 27.12
C GLY A 500 22.80 -0.14 26.50
N TRP A 501 21.57 -0.21 27.03
CA TRP A 501 20.55 -1.19 26.60
C TRP A 501 19.54 -0.62 25.59
N ARG A 502 19.61 0.67 25.28
CA ARG A 502 18.70 1.32 24.31
C ARG A 502 18.71 0.62 22.94
N PRO A 503 19.88 0.24 22.37
CA PRO A 503 19.90 -0.51 21.11
C PRO A 503 19.28 -1.89 21.25
N ALA A 504 19.49 -2.59 22.36
CA ALA A 504 18.89 -3.90 22.62
C ALA A 504 17.35 -3.83 22.66
N VAL A 505 16.79 -2.78 23.29
CA VAL A 505 15.33 -2.57 23.32
C VAL A 505 14.78 -2.17 21.94
N MET A 506 15.47 -1.31 21.19
CA MET A 506 15.08 -1.00 19.79
C MET A 506 15.09 -2.26 18.92
N VAL A 507 16.12 -3.11 19.04
CA VAL A 507 16.26 -4.35 18.28
C VAL A 507 15.26 -5.42 18.72
N ALA A 508 14.91 -5.52 20.01
CA ALA A 508 13.92 -6.47 20.49
C ALA A 508 12.50 -6.13 20.01
N VAL A 509 12.04 -4.89 20.22
CA VAL A 509 10.69 -4.45 19.78
C VAL A 509 10.62 -4.39 18.25
N GLY A 510 11.66 -3.85 17.61
CA GLY A 510 11.75 -3.76 16.15
C GLY A 510 11.88 -5.12 15.48
N GLY A 511 12.69 -6.03 16.03
CA GLY A 511 12.89 -7.39 15.51
C GLY A 511 11.63 -8.25 15.61
N LEU A 512 10.87 -8.13 16.71
CA LEU A 512 9.54 -8.75 16.81
C LEU A 512 8.59 -8.24 15.72
N ALA A 513 8.58 -6.94 15.47
CA ALA A 513 7.79 -6.33 14.39
C ALA A 513 8.27 -6.76 12.98
N VAL A 514 9.58 -6.94 12.75
CA VAL A 514 10.12 -7.53 11.49
C VAL A 514 9.63 -8.97 11.31
N VAL A 515 9.58 -9.77 12.38
CA VAL A 515 9.03 -11.14 12.32
C VAL A 515 7.53 -11.13 12.01
N VAL A 516 6.74 -10.22 12.59
CA VAL A 516 5.30 -10.10 12.29
C VAL A 516 5.06 -9.73 10.82
N VAL A 517 5.78 -8.75 10.27
CA VAL A 517 5.61 -8.28 8.88
C VAL A 517 6.14 -9.30 7.86
N GLY A 518 7.32 -9.86 8.12
CA GLY A 518 7.99 -10.81 7.21
C GLY A 518 7.54 -12.26 7.35
N SER A 519 6.67 -12.60 8.31
CA SER A 519 6.19 -13.97 8.48
C SER A 519 5.35 -14.40 7.28
N PRO A 520 5.72 -15.50 6.59
CA PRO A 520 4.98 -15.94 5.42
C PRO A 520 3.63 -16.58 5.79
N TYR A 521 3.45 -16.96 7.06
CA TYR A 521 2.20 -17.49 7.61
C TYR A 521 1.19 -16.38 7.96
N LEU A 522 1.65 -15.12 8.03
CA LEU A 522 0.82 -13.95 8.33
C LEU A 522 0.61 -13.06 7.08
N GLY A 523 0.96 -13.58 5.89
CA GLY A 523 0.73 -12.93 4.60
C GLY A 523 1.94 -12.31 3.92
N ALA A 524 3.17 -12.60 4.38
CA ALA A 524 4.41 -12.45 3.62
C ALA A 524 4.66 -11.04 3.02
N ASP A 525 5.02 -10.05 3.84
CA ASP A 525 5.51 -8.75 3.34
C ASP A 525 7.05 -8.63 3.48
N PRO A 526 7.83 -9.17 2.52
CA PRO A 526 9.29 -9.06 2.54
C PRO A 526 9.76 -7.61 2.35
N VAL A 527 9.00 -6.78 1.65
CA VAL A 527 9.34 -5.37 1.41
C VAL A 527 9.25 -4.58 2.72
N GLY A 528 8.10 -4.66 3.40
CA GLY A 528 7.89 -4.09 4.72
C GLY A 528 8.90 -4.61 5.75
N ALA A 529 9.27 -5.89 5.70
CA ALA A 529 10.27 -6.47 6.60
C ALA A 529 11.70 -5.95 6.35
N ILE A 530 12.13 -5.80 5.08
CA ILE A 530 13.42 -5.19 4.72
C ILE A 530 13.45 -3.70 5.13
N ALA A 531 12.40 -2.96 4.81
CA ALA A 531 12.27 -1.54 5.13
C ALA A 531 12.27 -1.29 6.65
N LEU A 532 11.50 -2.09 7.41
CA LEU A 532 11.51 -2.05 8.87
C LEU A 532 12.89 -2.41 9.42
N THR A 533 13.58 -3.42 8.89
CA THR A 533 14.94 -3.79 9.33
C THR A 533 15.93 -2.62 9.18
N ALA A 534 15.85 -1.87 8.07
CA ALA A 534 16.65 -0.66 7.88
C ALA A 534 16.32 0.42 8.92
N GLY A 535 15.02 0.69 9.15
CA GLY A 535 14.55 1.64 10.16
C GLY A 535 14.96 1.26 11.59
N VAL A 536 14.79 0.00 11.98
CA VAL A 536 15.21 -0.57 13.27
C VAL A 536 16.72 -0.46 13.45
N SER A 537 17.51 -0.72 12.41
CA SER A 537 18.97 -0.61 12.46
C SER A 537 19.42 0.83 12.66
N VAL A 538 18.84 1.79 11.92
CA VAL A 538 19.08 3.23 12.10
C VAL A 538 18.67 3.68 13.51
N ALA A 539 17.51 3.25 14.00
CA ALA A 539 17.03 3.60 15.34
C ALA A 539 17.89 2.99 16.46
N ALA A 540 18.28 1.71 16.35
CA ALA A 540 19.17 1.07 17.31
C ALA A 540 20.51 1.83 17.43
N VAL A 541 21.11 2.19 16.30
CA VAL A 541 22.34 3.01 16.23
C VAL A 541 22.17 4.37 16.88
N ILE A 542 21.11 5.13 16.54
CA ILE A 542 20.91 6.49 17.04
C ILE A 542 20.54 6.48 18.54
N SER A 543 19.87 5.43 19.03
CA SER A 543 19.48 5.28 20.44
C SER A 543 20.67 5.15 21.40
N ALA A 544 21.80 4.58 20.92
CA ALA A 544 23.09 4.57 21.63
C ALA A 544 23.69 5.98 21.81
N GLY A 545 23.16 6.98 21.11
CA GLY A 545 23.57 8.37 21.11
C GLY A 545 24.72 8.67 20.12
N GLY A 546 24.79 9.94 19.73
CA GLY A 546 25.64 10.43 18.65
C GLY A 546 24.86 10.72 17.36
N TRP A 547 25.61 11.00 16.29
CA TRP A 547 25.09 11.25 14.95
C TRP A 547 25.09 9.97 14.10
N LEU A 548 24.41 10.02 12.96
CA LEU A 548 24.52 8.99 11.93
C LEU A 548 25.86 9.20 11.20
N THR A 549 26.70 8.17 11.10
CA THR A 549 27.92 8.19 10.28
C THR A 549 27.70 7.33 9.04
N ILE A 550 28.43 7.60 7.95
CA ILE A 550 28.35 6.79 6.72
C ILE A 550 28.59 5.31 7.02
N SER A 551 29.58 4.98 7.86
CA SER A 551 29.83 3.61 8.32
C SER A 551 28.66 2.97 9.07
N ARG A 552 27.92 3.74 9.89
CA ARG A 552 26.72 3.27 10.59
C ARG A 552 25.55 3.02 9.64
N LEU A 553 25.39 3.88 8.64
CA LEU A 553 24.40 3.70 7.58
C LEU A 553 24.73 2.47 6.70
N ALA A 554 26.00 2.26 6.37
CA ALA A 554 26.46 1.06 5.65
C ALA A 554 26.19 -0.22 6.46
N TRP A 555 26.44 -0.25 7.77
CA TRP A 555 26.06 -1.38 8.62
C TRP A 555 24.54 -1.61 8.67
N ALA A 556 23.72 -0.55 8.69
CA ALA A 556 22.26 -0.68 8.61
C ALA A 556 21.76 -1.19 7.25
N ALA A 557 22.40 -0.77 6.15
CA ALA A 557 22.12 -1.27 4.81
C ALA A 557 22.52 -2.75 4.66
N MET A 558 23.71 -3.14 5.15
CA MET A 558 24.13 -4.55 5.18
C MET A 558 23.23 -5.41 6.08
N ALA A 559 22.69 -4.86 7.17
CA ALA A 559 21.72 -5.55 8.03
C ALA A 559 20.41 -5.83 7.29
N ALA A 560 19.83 -4.81 6.64
CA ALA A 560 18.61 -4.95 5.85
C ALA A 560 18.81 -5.89 4.64
N LEU A 561 19.97 -5.81 3.99
CA LEU A 561 20.36 -6.72 2.90
C LEU A 561 20.51 -8.17 3.40
N ALA A 562 21.14 -8.40 4.56
CA ALA A 562 21.28 -9.74 5.14
C ALA A 562 19.93 -10.37 5.51
N VAL A 563 19.00 -9.58 6.07
CA VAL A 563 17.62 -10.03 6.33
C VAL A 563 16.88 -10.30 5.00
N GLY A 564 17.01 -9.41 4.01
CA GLY A 564 16.41 -9.61 2.68
C GLY A 564 16.93 -10.86 1.96
N ILE A 565 18.23 -11.14 2.04
CA ILE A 565 18.84 -12.38 1.55
C ILE A 565 18.31 -13.59 2.34
N GLY A 566 18.12 -13.47 3.65
CA GLY A 566 17.49 -14.51 4.49
C GLY A 566 16.09 -14.87 4.00
N PHE A 567 15.22 -13.87 3.80
CA PHE A 567 13.89 -14.07 3.23
C PHE A 567 13.95 -14.65 1.80
N ALA A 568 14.82 -14.12 0.94
CA ALA A 568 15.01 -14.61 -0.44
C ALA A 568 15.41 -16.09 -0.48
N VAL A 569 16.35 -16.51 0.37
CA VAL A 569 16.82 -17.90 0.44
C VAL A 569 15.74 -18.85 0.98
N VAL A 570 14.90 -18.40 1.93
CA VAL A 570 13.74 -19.19 2.37
C VAL A 570 12.71 -19.34 1.23
N ASP A 571 12.40 -18.24 0.54
CA ASP A 571 11.33 -18.20 -0.46
C ASP A 571 11.72 -18.94 -1.75
N LEU A 572 12.96 -18.80 -2.23
CA LEU A 572 13.48 -19.55 -3.38
C LEU A 572 13.59 -21.07 -3.13
N ARG A 573 13.69 -21.50 -1.86
CA ARG A 573 13.62 -22.92 -1.44
C ARG A 573 12.19 -23.50 -1.42
N ARG A 574 11.19 -22.72 -1.83
CA ARG A 574 9.84 -23.24 -2.08
C ARG A 574 9.72 -23.81 -3.49
N PRO A 575 8.88 -24.85 -3.68
CA PRO A 575 8.42 -25.26 -5.01
C PRO A 575 7.93 -24.04 -5.81
N PRO A 576 8.12 -23.97 -7.14
CA PRO A 576 7.79 -22.79 -7.93
C PRO A 576 6.34 -22.29 -7.77
N GLY A 577 5.38 -23.18 -7.58
CA GLY A 577 3.98 -22.85 -7.29
C GLY A 577 3.73 -22.15 -5.94
N GLU A 578 4.61 -22.32 -4.95
CA GLU A 578 4.47 -21.85 -3.56
C GLU A 578 5.33 -20.60 -3.24
N ARG A 579 6.08 -20.08 -4.21
CA ARG A 579 6.97 -18.92 -4.03
C ARG A 579 6.18 -17.63 -3.81
N GLY A 580 6.54 -16.91 -2.75
CA GLY A 580 6.06 -15.57 -2.45
C GLY A 580 6.50 -14.53 -3.49
N SER A 581 6.17 -13.26 -3.21
CA SER A 581 6.48 -12.13 -4.10
C SER A 581 7.98 -11.98 -4.38
N LEU A 582 8.82 -12.12 -3.35
CA LEU A 582 10.28 -11.98 -3.45
C LEU A 582 10.91 -13.13 -4.26
N GLY A 583 10.54 -14.38 -3.98
CA GLY A 583 11.02 -15.55 -4.73
C GLY A 583 10.59 -15.52 -6.19
N ARG A 584 9.37 -15.05 -6.49
CA ARG A 584 8.91 -14.82 -7.87
C ARG A 584 9.68 -13.70 -8.56
N PHE A 585 9.90 -12.55 -7.91
CA PHE A 585 10.69 -11.44 -8.47
C PHE A 585 12.14 -11.86 -8.78
N LEU A 586 12.78 -12.59 -7.88
CA LEU A 586 14.14 -13.09 -8.08
C LEU A 586 14.22 -14.20 -9.14
N SER A 587 13.18 -15.03 -9.28
CA SER A 587 13.06 -15.98 -10.41
C SER A 587 12.96 -15.20 -11.73
N ALA A 588 12.04 -14.24 -11.84
CA ALA A 588 11.87 -13.39 -13.02
C ALA A 588 13.15 -12.62 -13.42
N LEU A 589 13.94 -12.15 -12.45
CA LEU A 589 15.25 -11.56 -12.70
C LEU A 589 16.23 -12.55 -13.35
N GLY A 590 16.31 -13.79 -12.85
CA GLY A 590 17.12 -14.85 -13.47
C GLY A 590 16.59 -15.33 -14.83
N ASP A 591 15.28 -15.29 -15.02
CA ASP A 591 14.59 -15.65 -16.26
C ASP A 591 14.64 -14.57 -17.36
N GLY A 592 15.11 -13.36 -17.03
CA GLY A 592 15.16 -12.19 -17.92
C GLY A 592 13.86 -11.39 -18.01
N THR A 593 12.77 -11.83 -17.36
CA THR A 593 11.46 -11.15 -17.36
C THR A 593 11.31 -10.08 -16.27
N GLY A 594 12.28 -9.98 -15.34
CA GLY A 594 12.26 -9.05 -14.20
C GLY A 594 12.11 -7.56 -14.58
N GLY A 595 12.46 -7.19 -15.82
CA GLY A 595 12.23 -5.85 -16.35
C GLY A 595 10.75 -5.40 -16.29
N PHE A 596 9.80 -6.31 -16.54
CA PHE A 596 8.37 -6.00 -16.43
C PHE A 596 7.93 -5.71 -14.98
N ALA A 597 8.53 -6.41 -14.00
CA ALA A 597 8.23 -6.17 -12.58
C ALA A 597 8.78 -4.82 -12.10
N VAL A 598 10.00 -4.45 -12.53
CA VAL A 598 10.59 -3.13 -12.25
C VAL A 598 9.81 -2.02 -12.95
N HIS A 599 9.44 -2.20 -14.22
CA HIS A 599 8.63 -1.23 -14.96
C HIS A 599 7.27 -1.02 -14.29
N ARG A 600 6.56 -2.10 -13.93
CA ARG A 600 5.29 -2.04 -13.20
C ARG A 600 5.40 -1.30 -11.88
N SER A 601 6.37 -1.64 -11.04
CA SER A 601 6.59 -0.94 -9.77
C SER A 601 6.89 0.55 -9.97
N SER A 602 7.60 0.90 -11.05
CA SER A 602 7.84 2.31 -11.42
C SER A 602 6.55 3.02 -11.87
N THR A 603 5.72 2.38 -12.71
CA THR A 603 4.43 2.96 -13.14
C THR A 603 3.42 3.06 -11.99
N GLU A 604 3.33 2.05 -11.13
CA GLU A 604 2.46 2.06 -9.95
C GLU A 604 2.90 3.15 -8.94
N ASN A 605 4.22 3.31 -8.71
CA ASN A 605 4.75 4.44 -7.93
C ASN A 605 4.36 5.79 -8.53
N PHE A 606 4.47 5.96 -9.86
CA PHE A 606 4.15 7.22 -10.53
C PHE A 606 2.65 7.53 -10.54
N GLU A 607 1.81 6.54 -10.87
CA GLU A 607 0.35 6.68 -10.83
C GLU A 607 -0.15 6.99 -9.42
N THR A 608 0.37 6.33 -8.38
CA THR A 608 0.05 6.63 -6.98
C THR A 608 0.49 8.04 -6.60
N LEU A 609 1.70 8.48 -6.99
CA LEU A 609 2.20 9.82 -6.66
C LEU A 609 1.36 10.94 -7.30
N VAL A 610 0.88 10.73 -8.54
CA VAL A 610 0.05 11.72 -9.27
C VAL A 610 -1.42 11.69 -8.81
N ASN A 611 -1.98 10.49 -8.60
CA ASN A 611 -3.42 10.30 -8.35
C ASN A 611 -3.80 10.19 -6.85
N SER A 612 -2.85 10.35 -5.92
CA SER A 612 -3.09 10.36 -4.46
C SER A 612 -2.95 11.78 -3.86
N PRO A 613 -3.80 12.76 -4.24
CA PRO A 613 -3.66 14.15 -3.79
C PRO A 613 -3.88 14.29 -2.26
N LEU A 614 -4.60 13.36 -1.64
CA LEU A 614 -4.82 13.33 -0.20
C LEU A 614 -3.53 12.97 0.57
N THR A 615 -2.72 12.02 0.07
CA THR A 615 -1.39 11.73 0.62
C THR A 615 -0.45 12.92 0.42
N VAL A 616 -0.45 13.54 -0.76
CA VAL A 616 0.36 14.73 -1.03
C VAL A 616 -0.02 15.87 -0.08
N LEU A 617 -1.32 16.12 0.15
CA LEU A 617 -1.80 17.13 1.09
C LEU A 617 -1.41 16.80 2.55
N ALA A 618 -1.64 15.55 2.99
CA ALA A 618 -1.30 15.09 4.33
C ALA A 618 0.21 15.20 4.60
N LEU A 619 1.05 14.92 3.60
CA LEU A 619 2.50 15.08 3.70
C LEU A 619 2.96 16.52 3.61
N ALA A 620 2.34 17.36 2.78
CA ALA A 620 2.64 18.80 2.74
C ALA A 620 2.33 19.45 4.12
N GLY A 621 1.17 19.13 4.70
CA GLY A 621 0.80 19.53 6.06
C GLY A 621 1.74 18.96 7.12
N GLY A 622 2.04 17.66 7.04
CA GLY A 622 2.95 16.97 7.96
C GLY A 622 4.37 17.53 7.94
N LEU A 623 4.91 17.82 6.76
CA LEU A 623 6.21 18.47 6.56
C LEU A 623 6.18 19.92 7.04
N LEU A 624 5.11 20.67 6.81
CA LEU A 624 4.96 22.04 7.32
C LEU A 624 5.00 22.07 8.85
N VAL A 625 4.29 21.15 9.52
CA VAL A 625 4.39 20.98 10.98
C VAL A 625 5.80 20.54 11.37
N TRP A 626 6.42 19.60 10.66
CA TRP A 626 7.77 19.12 10.97
C TRP A 626 8.81 20.25 10.89
N PHE A 627 8.78 21.08 9.83
CA PHE A 627 9.64 22.24 9.70
C PHE A 627 9.35 23.32 10.74
N ALA A 628 8.09 23.52 11.13
CA ALA A 628 7.71 24.42 12.25
C ALA A 628 8.21 23.89 13.61
N LEU A 629 8.13 22.57 13.84
CA LEU A 629 8.61 21.88 15.03
C LEU A 629 10.14 21.92 15.15
N LEU A 630 10.87 21.86 14.02
CA LEU A 630 12.33 22.02 13.95
C LEU A 630 12.81 23.46 14.22
N GLN A 631 11.93 24.47 14.16
CA GLN A 631 12.31 25.86 14.47
C GLN A 631 12.78 26.02 15.94
N PRO A 632 13.55 27.07 16.27
CA PRO A 632 13.95 27.36 17.66
C PRO A 632 12.78 27.50 18.66
N TRP A 633 11.57 27.77 18.17
CA TRP A 633 10.32 27.87 18.94
C TRP A 633 9.44 26.59 18.87
N GLY A 634 9.75 25.64 17.98
CA GLY A 634 8.95 24.43 17.77
C GLY A 634 9.20 23.29 18.77
N GLY A 635 10.29 23.35 19.53
CA GLY A 635 10.55 22.43 20.65
C GLY A 635 11.09 21.04 20.29
N LEU A 636 11.01 20.60 19.03
CA LEU A 636 11.41 19.23 18.63
C LEU A 636 12.90 18.97 18.80
N MET A 637 13.76 19.94 18.49
CA MET A 637 15.20 19.86 18.78
C MET A 637 15.50 19.66 20.28
N ARG A 638 14.64 20.21 21.16
CA ARG A 638 14.74 20.04 22.61
C ARG A 638 14.22 18.67 23.06
N LEU A 639 13.12 18.17 22.48
CA LEU A 639 12.66 16.78 22.64
C LEU A 639 13.77 15.80 22.27
N PHE A 640 14.44 16.04 21.13
CA PHE A 640 15.53 15.23 20.59
C PHE A 640 16.79 15.22 21.46
N GLY A 641 17.11 16.34 22.11
CA GLY A 641 18.21 16.42 23.07
C GLY A 641 17.93 15.68 24.38
N ILE A 642 16.72 15.82 24.94
CA ILE A 642 16.31 15.20 26.21
C ILE A 642 16.05 13.69 26.04
N TYR A 643 15.45 13.29 24.91
CA TYR A 643 15.03 11.91 24.65
C TYR A 643 15.65 11.34 23.36
N PRO A 644 16.96 11.01 23.34
CA PRO A 644 17.64 10.51 22.14
C PRO A 644 17.04 9.24 21.52
N ALA A 645 16.35 8.40 22.30
CA ALA A 645 15.68 7.21 21.77
C ALA A 645 14.40 7.54 20.98
N VAL A 646 13.71 8.65 21.30
CA VAL A 646 12.55 9.13 20.53
C VAL A 646 13.02 9.72 19.20
N ARG A 647 14.09 10.53 19.19
CA ARG A 647 14.76 10.95 17.93
C ARG A 647 15.16 9.75 17.07
N ALA A 648 15.70 8.70 17.71
CA ALA A 648 16.15 7.50 17.03
C ALA A 648 15.00 6.74 16.36
N ALA A 649 13.91 6.52 17.09
CA ALA A 649 12.69 5.92 16.56
C ALA A 649 12.17 6.68 15.34
N LEU A 650 11.99 7.99 15.46
CA LEU A 650 11.44 8.85 14.40
C LEU A 650 12.31 8.85 13.14
N ALA A 651 13.64 8.90 13.29
CA ALA A 651 14.56 8.76 12.16
C ALA A 651 14.48 7.37 11.51
N GLY A 652 14.31 6.31 12.31
CA GLY A 652 14.05 4.96 11.82
C GLY A 652 12.73 4.86 11.06
N THR A 653 11.66 5.50 11.54
CA THR A 653 10.33 5.49 10.91
C THR A 653 10.38 6.17 9.54
N VAL A 654 11.06 7.31 9.40
CA VAL A 654 11.25 7.96 8.09
C VAL A 654 11.99 7.03 7.13
N VAL A 655 13.09 6.40 7.57
CA VAL A 655 13.86 5.46 6.73
C VAL A 655 13.01 4.25 6.31
N ALA A 656 12.26 3.65 7.23
CA ALA A 656 11.37 2.53 6.92
C ALA A 656 10.21 2.93 6.00
N ALA A 657 9.61 4.09 6.20
CA ALA A 657 8.46 4.53 5.39
C ALA A 657 8.87 4.94 3.96
N VAL A 658 10.04 5.57 3.76
CA VAL A 658 10.58 5.80 2.40
C VAL A 658 10.87 4.46 1.71
N LEU A 659 11.62 3.57 2.35
CA LEU A 659 12.02 2.30 1.74
C LEU A 659 10.81 1.40 1.47
N GLY A 660 9.83 1.36 2.37
CA GLY A 660 8.59 0.62 2.18
C GLY A 660 7.78 1.16 0.99
N GLY A 661 7.49 2.46 0.98
CA GLY A 661 6.71 3.09 -0.10
C GLY A 661 7.33 2.89 -1.48
N VAL A 662 8.62 3.16 -1.63
CA VAL A 662 9.34 3.04 -2.91
C VAL A 662 9.38 1.58 -3.41
N LEU A 663 9.64 0.62 -2.53
CA LEU A 663 9.79 -0.79 -2.90
C LEU A 663 8.47 -1.55 -3.09
N ASP A 664 7.37 -1.10 -2.45
CA ASP A 664 6.04 -1.72 -2.53
C ASP A 664 5.19 -1.17 -3.70
N GLY A 665 5.73 -0.23 -4.50
CA GLY A 665 4.98 0.46 -5.56
C GLY A 665 4.05 1.58 -5.07
N ALA A 666 4.09 1.90 -3.77
CA ALA A 666 3.13 2.77 -3.09
C ALA A 666 3.64 4.21 -2.86
N ALA A 667 4.78 4.57 -3.45
CA ALA A 667 5.43 5.88 -3.42
C ALA A 667 5.47 6.56 -2.04
N LEU A 668 4.49 7.41 -1.76
CA LEU A 668 4.40 8.24 -0.57
C LEU A 668 3.30 7.82 0.41
N ASP A 669 2.40 6.89 0.06
CA ASP A 669 1.25 6.53 0.92
C ASP A 669 1.69 5.93 2.26
N VAL A 670 2.73 5.07 2.24
CA VAL A 670 3.34 4.52 3.47
C VAL A 670 3.91 5.63 4.37
N MET A 671 4.44 6.71 3.78
CA MET A 671 4.93 7.88 4.51
C MET A 671 3.77 8.74 5.04
N GLY A 672 2.70 8.94 4.28
CA GLY A 672 1.50 9.65 4.72
C GLY A 672 0.86 8.96 5.92
N ALA A 673 0.71 7.64 5.83
CA ALA A 673 0.24 6.77 6.91
C ALA A 673 1.14 6.85 8.16
N ALA A 674 2.47 6.76 8.01
CA ALA A 674 3.40 6.92 9.11
C ALA A 674 3.33 8.33 9.75
N ALA A 675 3.21 9.38 8.93
CA ALA A 675 3.10 10.77 9.36
C ALA A 675 1.80 11.07 10.13
N ALA A 676 0.68 10.45 9.73
CA ALA A 676 -0.61 10.56 10.41
C ALA A 676 -0.54 10.14 11.90
N LEU A 677 0.28 9.14 12.24
CA LEU A 677 0.57 8.76 13.62
C LEU A 677 1.67 9.66 14.25
N VAL A 678 2.76 9.88 13.51
CA VAL A 678 3.98 10.50 14.04
C VAL A 678 3.83 11.99 14.32
N VAL A 679 3.30 12.76 13.38
CA VAL A 679 3.32 14.23 13.43
C VAL A 679 2.49 14.77 14.60
N PRO A 680 1.25 14.30 14.86
CA PRO A 680 0.47 14.77 16.01
C PRO A 680 1.15 14.42 17.36
N MET A 681 1.76 13.25 17.47
CA MET A 681 2.41 12.82 18.72
C MET A 681 3.77 13.50 18.95
N ALA A 682 4.52 13.82 17.88
CA ALA A 682 5.71 14.65 17.94
C ALA A 682 5.37 16.10 18.31
N ALA A 683 4.25 16.63 17.80
CA ALA A 683 3.71 17.93 18.17
C ALA A 683 3.33 17.99 19.66
N LEU A 684 2.52 17.04 20.13
CA LEU A 684 2.13 16.92 21.55
C LEU A 684 3.34 16.81 22.48
N ALA A 685 4.29 15.94 22.17
CA ALA A 685 5.49 15.76 22.98
C ALA A 685 6.36 17.04 23.02
N SER A 686 6.39 17.81 21.93
CA SER A 686 7.12 19.09 21.86
C SER A 686 6.46 20.20 22.68
N LEU A 687 5.12 20.32 22.68
CA LEU A 687 4.39 21.22 23.59
C LEU A 687 4.75 20.93 25.05
N ARG A 688 4.72 19.65 25.44
CA ARG A 688 5.01 19.24 26.82
C ARG A 688 6.45 19.55 27.23
N VAL A 689 7.41 19.38 26.32
CA VAL A 689 8.81 19.78 26.55
C VAL A 689 8.96 21.31 26.72
N LEU A 690 8.18 22.11 26.00
CA LEU A 690 8.16 23.56 26.14
C LEU A 690 7.47 24.02 27.44
N GLY A 691 6.33 23.40 27.82
CA GLY A 691 5.63 23.68 29.08
C GLY A 691 6.51 23.42 30.30
N HIS A 692 7.07 22.20 30.42
CA HIS A 692 7.98 21.81 31.51
C HIS A 692 9.29 22.64 31.53
N ALA A 693 9.62 23.37 30.46
CA ALA A 693 10.72 24.31 30.45
C ALA A 693 10.37 25.64 31.14
N ALA A 694 9.16 26.16 30.89
CA ALA A 694 8.69 27.43 31.44
C ALA A 694 8.52 27.38 32.97
N ASP A 695 8.04 26.24 33.51
CA ASP A 695 7.87 26.07 34.95
C ASP A 695 9.21 26.13 35.72
N ARG A 696 10.29 25.60 35.14
CA ARG A 696 11.64 25.64 35.73
C ARG A 696 12.30 27.03 35.68
N THR A 697 11.75 27.96 34.90
CA THR A 697 12.23 29.35 34.82
C THR A 697 11.47 30.32 35.71
N ARG A 698 10.46 29.87 36.47
CA ARG A 698 9.80 30.69 37.50
C ARG A 698 10.66 30.73 38.77
N PRO A 699 11.06 31.91 39.29
CA PRO A 699 11.67 32.01 40.62
C PRO A 699 10.72 31.51 41.70
N ALA A 700 11.25 30.83 42.71
CA ALA A 700 10.48 30.36 43.85
C ALA A 700 10.14 31.54 44.79
N ALA A 701 9.06 32.27 44.46
CA ALA A 701 8.49 33.32 45.29
C ALA A 701 7.87 32.71 46.57
N GLY A 702 8.71 32.44 47.58
CA GLY A 702 8.30 31.64 48.74
C GLY A 702 9.34 31.50 49.86
N ARG A 703 10.24 32.48 50.04
CA ARG A 703 11.07 32.61 51.24
C ARG A 703 11.24 34.07 51.65
N SER A 704 10.22 34.62 52.30
CA SER A 704 10.41 35.83 53.10
C SER A 704 11.42 35.54 54.20
N ARG A 705 12.55 36.27 54.22
CA ARG A 705 13.37 36.38 55.42
C ARG A 705 12.61 37.27 56.41
N ALA A 706 11.76 36.65 57.21
CA ALA A 706 11.32 37.27 58.45
C ALA A 706 12.52 37.27 59.42
N ASN A 707 13.21 38.40 59.49
CA ASN A 707 14.13 38.80 60.56
C ASN A 707 14.02 40.31 60.63
N GLY A 708 13.24 40.81 61.60
CA GLY A 708 13.25 42.22 61.98
C GLY A 708 14.24 42.42 63.12
N ALA A 709 15.04 43.47 63.02
CA ALA A 709 15.72 44.13 64.13
C ALA A 709 16.13 45.51 63.62
N ASP A 710 15.54 46.56 64.18
CA ASP A 710 16.15 47.89 64.15
C ASP A 710 17.36 47.88 65.08
N ASP A 711 18.46 48.51 64.67
CA ASP A 711 19.28 49.29 65.59
C ASP A 711 20.17 50.28 64.82
N ASP A 712 20.59 51.33 65.51
CA ASP A 712 21.06 52.60 64.92
C ASP A 712 22.61 52.76 64.97
N SER A 713 23.08 53.96 64.63
CA SER A 713 24.44 54.51 64.71
C SER A 713 25.39 54.23 63.53
N GLY A 714 26.19 55.25 63.20
CA GLY A 714 27.12 55.27 62.06
C GLY A 714 28.53 55.76 62.46
N SER A 715 29.17 56.52 61.56
CA SER A 715 30.62 56.81 61.49
C SER A 715 31.41 55.75 60.67
N GLY A 716 32.43 56.11 59.87
CA GLY A 716 32.83 57.46 59.48
C GLY A 716 34.28 57.59 58.97
N GLY A 717 34.42 57.90 57.67
CA GLY A 717 35.57 58.66 57.15
C GLY A 717 36.76 57.93 56.51
N VAL A 718 37.49 58.74 55.74
CA VAL A 718 38.89 58.64 55.25
C VAL A 718 39.29 57.55 54.22
N GLY A 719 40.03 58.00 53.19
CA GLY A 719 40.92 57.15 52.36
C GLY A 719 42.37 57.16 52.90
N PRO A 720 43.45 57.25 52.09
CA PRO A 720 43.51 57.53 50.65
C PRO A 720 44.44 56.61 49.81
N VAL A 721 44.53 56.96 48.52
CA VAL A 721 45.62 56.76 47.52
C VAL A 721 46.92 56.08 47.99
N GLY A 722 47.18 54.86 47.48
CA GLY A 722 48.16 54.57 46.42
C GLY A 722 49.69 54.70 46.63
N GLY A 723 50.40 53.58 46.37
CA GLY A 723 51.75 53.56 45.76
C GLY A 723 52.94 53.19 46.66
N GLY A 724 53.95 52.50 46.09
CA GLY A 724 55.31 52.41 46.63
C GLY A 724 55.79 51.03 47.12
N ASP A 725 56.57 50.34 46.27
CA ASP A 725 57.75 49.49 46.55
C ASP A 725 57.70 48.26 47.50
N GLY A 726 58.66 47.34 47.28
CA GLY A 726 58.88 46.09 48.03
C GLY A 726 60.21 46.11 48.83
N PRO A 727 61.06 45.04 48.85
CA PRO A 727 61.01 43.78 48.09
C PRO A 727 61.33 42.50 48.91
N THR A 728 61.57 41.37 48.21
CA THR A 728 62.01 40.03 48.69
C THR A 728 60.98 39.23 49.50
N GLY A 729 60.86 37.89 49.38
CA GLY A 729 61.46 36.89 48.47
C GLY A 729 61.11 35.48 48.99
N GLY A 730 61.08 34.38 48.23
CA GLY A 730 61.24 34.08 46.80
C GLY A 730 61.15 32.55 46.60
N GLY A 731 60.96 32.01 45.38
CA GLY A 731 60.99 30.54 45.22
C GLY A 731 60.40 29.93 43.95
N GLY A 732 61.25 29.69 42.94
CA GLY A 732 61.06 28.62 41.95
C GLY A 732 60.24 28.96 40.68
N PRO A 733 60.47 28.28 39.53
CA PRO A 733 60.13 28.85 38.22
C PRO A 733 59.20 28.01 37.32
N LEU A 734 58.53 28.68 36.39
CA LEU A 734 58.04 28.13 35.13
C LEU A 734 58.49 29.04 33.98
N GLY A 735 59.10 28.48 32.94
CA GLY A 735 59.26 29.16 31.65
C GLY A 735 57.88 29.32 30.97
N ALA A 736 57.54 30.39 30.24
CA ALA A 736 58.33 31.15 29.26
C ALA A 736 58.73 30.27 28.04
N VAL A 737 58.62 30.74 26.79
CA VAL A 737 58.62 32.13 26.28
C VAL A 737 57.56 32.35 25.18
N HIS A 738 57.00 33.57 25.14
CA HIS A 738 56.40 34.18 23.95
C HIS A 738 57.05 35.57 23.75
N PRO A 739 57.57 35.94 22.57
CA PRO A 739 57.89 37.32 22.24
C PRO A 739 56.76 38.02 21.46
N ARG A 740 56.72 39.35 21.55
CA ARG A 740 55.89 40.29 20.77
C ARG A 740 56.82 41.44 20.27
N PRO A 741 56.35 42.64 19.87
CA PRO A 741 55.43 43.03 18.77
C PRO A 741 56.07 44.08 17.81
N ILE A 742 55.26 44.73 16.92
CA ILE A 742 55.20 46.19 16.60
C ILE A 742 55.17 46.57 15.09
N ALA A 743 54.10 47.31 14.72
CA ALA A 743 53.91 48.31 13.63
C ALA A 743 54.11 48.01 12.11
N GLY A 744 53.30 48.71 11.28
CA GLY A 744 53.72 49.20 9.94
C GLY A 744 52.98 48.68 8.69
N PRO A 745 52.15 49.50 8.00
CA PRO A 745 51.60 49.26 6.64
C PRO A 745 52.10 50.31 5.61
N PRO A 746 51.65 50.36 4.33
CA PRO A 746 51.13 49.34 3.38
C PRO A 746 52.06 49.33 2.10
N PRO A 747 51.61 49.43 0.83
CA PRO A 747 50.59 48.68 0.05
C PRO A 747 51.19 47.93 -1.18
N SER A 748 50.38 47.13 -1.89
CA SER A 748 50.62 46.83 -3.30
C SER A 748 49.36 46.44 -4.06
N ALA A 749 49.16 47.01 -5.26
CA ALA A 749 48.18 46.63 -6.28
C ALA A 749 48.88 46.65 -7.66
N PRO A 750 48.39 45.90 -8.66
CA PRO A 750 47.69 46.53 -9.79
C PRO A 750 46.48 45.70 -10.31
N ALA A 751 45.58 46.18 -11.17
CA ALA A 751 45.26 47.55 -11.61
C ALA A 751 43.82 47.62 -12.18
N LYS A 752 43.38 48.86 -12.46
CA LYS A 752 42.15 49.27 -13.18
C LYS A 752 42.16 48.73 -14.64
N VAL A 753 41.07 48.82 -15.43
CA VAL A 753 40.51 50.04 -16.08
C VAL A 753 38.99 49.90 -16.34
N ALA A 754 38.27 51.02 -16.41
CA ALA A 754 36.93 51.11 -16.97
C ALA A 754 36.76 52.37 -17.83
N GLN A 755 36.33 52.19 -19.10
CA GLN A 755 35.74 53.16 -20.05
C GLN A 755 36.59 54.41 -20.44
N PRO A 756 36.44 54.94 -21.69
CA PRO A 756 35.26 55.72 -22.13
C PRO A 756 34.63 55.19 -23.45
N ALA A 757 33.81 56.02 -24.11
CA ALA A 757 32.96 55.67 -25.27
C ALA A 757 33.13 56.67 -26.45
N SER A 758 32.19 56.59 -27.43
CA SER A 758 32.12 57.24 -28.76
C SER A 758 32.76 56.43 -29.92
N ASP A 759 32.25 56.44 -31.16
CA ASP A 759 31.15 57.26 -31.73
C ASP A 759 30.44 56.60 -32.96
N THR A 760 29.18 56.97 -33.22
CA THR A 760 28.37 56.77 -34.49
C THR A 760 28.11 55.34 -35.06
N ALA A 761 27.02 55.05 -35.79
CA ALA A 761 25.70 55.67 -36.00
C ALA A 761 24.69 54.67 -36.66
N GLY A 762 23.38 54.97 -36.63
CA GLY A 762 22.30 54.25 -37.36
C GLY A 762 21.43 53.34 -36.46
N GLU A 763 20.19 53.67 -36.01
CA GLU A 763 18.93 54.02 -36.73
C GLU A 763 18.18 52.75 -37.24
N ARG A 764 16.88 52.47 -36.97
CA ARG A 764 15.70 53.31 -36.61
C ARG A 764 14.62 52.51 -35.78
N ARG A 765 13.85 53.22 -34.93
CA ARG A 765 12.49 52.98 -34.30
C ARG A 765 11.76 51.62 -34.44
N GLY A 766 10.95 51.16 -33.45
CA GLY A 766 10.56 51.76 -32.15
C GLY A 766 9.40 51.01 -31.43
N ASP A 767 9.03 51.48 -30.23
CA ASP A 767 8.04 50.95 -29.27
C ASP A 767 6.56 51.19 -29.71
N ALA A 768 5.47 50.69 -29.07
CA ALA A 768 5.23 49.96 -27.80
C ALA A 768 4.10 48.89 -28.02
N ASP A 769 3.15 48.46 -27.15
CA ASP A 769 2.67 48.83 -25.79
C ASP A 769 1.82 47.68 -25.13
N GLU A 770 1.26 47.90 -23.93
CA GLU A 770 0.36 47.03 -23.12
C GLU A 770 -1.17 47.38 -23.28
N PRO A 771 -2.18 46.76 -22.60
CA PRO A 771 -2.33 45.44 -21.93
C PRO A 771 -3.71 44.71 -22.16
N ALA A 772 -3.92 43.59 -21.43
CA ALA A 772 -5.19 43.09 -20.83
C ALA A 772 -6.16 42.06 -21.55
N GLU A 773 -6.62 41.09 -20.73
CA GLU A 773 -7.78 40.17 -20.86
C GLU A 773 -9.12 40.89 -20.47
N PRO A 774 -10.38 40.31 -20.49
CA PRO A 774 -10.76 38.88 -20.42
C PRO A 774 -12.11 38.36 -21.06
N THR A 775 -12.34 37.03 -20.92
CA THR A 775 -13.64 36.29 -20.73
C THR A 775 -14.67 36.04 -21.85
N ALA A 776 -15.54 35.03 -21.57
CA ALA A 776 -16.78 34.56 -22.23
C ALA A 776 -16.60 33.69 -23.51
N SER A 777 -17.14 32.46 -23.68
CA SER A 777 -18.43 31.79 -23.37
C SER A 777 -19.61 32.25 -24.25
N GLY A 778 -20.39 31.40 -24.93
CA GLY A 778 -20.42 29.93 -25.02
C GLY A 778 -21.64 29.44 -25.85
N SER A 779 -22.23 28.29 -25.50
CA SER A 779 -23.53 27.70 -25.96
C SER A 779 -23.63 26.93 -27.30
N THR A 780 -24.28 25.76 -27.18
CA THR A 780 -25.00 24.90 -28.15
C THR A 780 -26.45 25.41 -28.35
N PRO A 781 -27.34 24.95 -29.31
CA PRO A 781 -27.57 23.54 -29.67
C PRO A 781 -28.11 23.18 -31.10
N ASP A 782 -28.35 21.86 -31.27
CA ASP A 782 -29.32 21.12 -32.11
C ASP A 782 -29.60 21.49 -33.58
N ALA A 783 -29.30 20.53 -34.49
CA ALA A 783 -30.21 20.09 -35.58
C ALA A 783 -29.72 18.76 -36.25
N ASP A 784 -30.67 17.91 -36.65
CA ASP A 784 -30.54 16.64 -37.41
C ASP A 784 -31.80 16.54 -38.33
N PRO A 785 -31.95 15.65 -39.35
CA PRO A 785 -30.99 14.82 -40.11
C PRO A 785 -30.99 15.12 -41.64
N SER A 786 -30.17 14.43 -42.45
CA SER A 786 -30.65 13.67 -43.65
C SER A 786 -29.57 13.09 -44.60
N VAL A 787 -29.71 11.78 -44.88
CA VAL A 787 -29.58 11.09 -46.20
C VAL A 787 -28.16 10.98 -46.86
N PRO A 788 -27.81 9.85 -47.53
CA PRO A 788 -26.40 9.48 -47.77
C PRO A 788 -25.90 9.60 -49.23
N VAL A 789 -24.57 9.60 -49.40
CA VAL A 789 -23.90 9.35 -50.70
C VAL A 789 -22.67 8.45 -50.52
N ALA A 790 -22.55 7.43 -51.37
CA ALA A 790 -21.35 6.65 -51.64
C ALA A 790 -21.37 6.21 -53.13
N PRO A 791 -20.28 5.71 -53.73
CA PRO A 791 -18.89 5.67 -53.28
C PRO A 791 -17.92 6.36 -54.28
N ARG A 792 -16.61 6.38 -53.98
CA ARG A 792 -15.56 6.42 -55.02
C ARG A 792 -14.43 5.44 -54.68
N GLN A 793 -14.12 4.56 -55.63
CA GLN A 793 -12.92 3.73 -55.67
C GLN A 793 -11.85 4.37 -56.57
N VAL A 794 -10.66 3.73 -56.64
CA VAL A 794 -9.53 4.02 -57.55
C VAL A 794 -8.73 5.26 -57.09
N SER A 795 -7.38 5.23 -56.97
CA SER A 795 -6.38 4.42 -57.69
C SER A 795 -5.36 3.66 -56.81
N ARG A 796 -4.47 2.91 -57.47
CA ARG A 796 -3.29 2.23 -56.90
C ARG A 796 -1.99 2.94 -57.32
N SER A 797 -1.07 3.17 -56.38
CA SER A 797 0.39 3.00 -56.53
C SER A 797 1.04 3.19 -55.15
N SER A 798 1.78 2.25 -54.56
CA SER A 798 3.01 1.58 -55.03
C SER A 798 4.26 2.45 -54.92
N THR A 799 4.93 2.38 -53.76
CA THR A 799 6.39 2.57 -53.63
C THR A 799 6.92 1.79 -52.42
N GLU A 800 7.77 0.81 -52.68
CA GLU A 800 8.77 0.36 -51.71
C GLU A 800 9.93 1.36 -51.67
N VAL A 801 10.63 1.44 -50.54
CA VAL A 801 12.12 1.48 -50.39
C VAL A 801 12.40 1.34 -48.89
N ALA A 802 13.56 0.76 -48.54
CA ALA A 802 13.82 0.19 -47.21
C ALA A 802 15.00 0.85 -46.45
N ALA A 803 15.34 0.22 -45.32
CA ALA A 803 16.60 0.28 -44.56
C ALA A 803 16.84 1.47 -43.60
N SER A 804 16.72 1.15 -42.30
CA SER A 804 17.62 1.58 -41.21
C SER A 804 17.54 0.54 -40.09
#